data_AF-A0A2N6LJT2-F1
#
_entry.id   AF-A0A2N6LJT2-F1
#
_cell.length_a   1.000
_cell.length_b   1.000
_cell.length_c   1.000
_cell.angle_alpha   90.00
_cell.angle_beta   90.00
_cell.angle_gamma   90.00
#
_symmetry.space_group_name_H-M   'P 1'
#
loop_
_entity.id
_entity.type
_entity.pdbx_description
1 polymer ?
#
loop_
_entity_poly.entity_id
_entity_poly.type
_entity_poly.pdbx_seq_one_letter_code
_entity_poly.pdbx_strand_id
1 'polypeptide(L)'
;MSKESIGDQEALREMLHFFLDKLGATQVELSEGMGVSRPVVINFLNKDKKQRLPVDREGLIRLCESLQNGKASKRKSKTEIEKITEQVEPNSKELRRLLKDIGVDELLESAGFLPEKTKMIRVTSERFFQVAQVVALLEFLDFEDLLSTTQEFLAIATNKIAIASKKSSVEYSEYGDNDSLGHLIEELRTSYPTLGLKLRLEVIDKLQRTWKKLKAGGKTKFTRQEAIALFLSIIIKEQMPKDVANLRIRVQKLEFQTLSRYINAEEEYSDLYHRFVQIGHQAECDLNTPGLCSTMQLQAKSLDSLTPVIMAIVTCSFSHDGKSSEPIEWMYTSGNTIVENAIGACSLHMGLTEDIANVSTSTKTLDSTIDSLVETTVILGNKQQYQGIWVDRDSIITMLQAIIYAAKQWLVDQNTSGRLDIEIYGSACKALSELRKRLTRARRAFQKFQFLDQECQPAEIKKIADTARDELKKIPKENIYFSYRLNFYRCYFLARRLELRLSNFQGNISNAQLIIEEINQVLEEDQKVKQELVPILALIQSEVYLYKLSCGHDPDLFSQSKRSNWLGLEAWDSKIRGAIKPGSCYEDPGWDVYLALSEIYGNVARIEFYLSDDKSTLTKAAEYFLRAAHYALRIGLAQRASRWLAFTGRAWVRLGDGNLPRQASKLADKLAKTDLTAGHSQNFCQAVLSEIYLLDGEYLLFIQDDATKALECFLEALKGAVYLGLNRRICDALFNISRCSNKLGNFSTKEGLSRVFKSEDHYLTESNKNKLNPMSNNTSEKVLDLLCSLWGREDNPTWFQVRAEFSELAAQIWQGWHFDTKPGATTKHPIAERIESGSWLCQVT
;
A
#
# COMPACT_ATOMS: atom_id res chain seq x y z
N MET A 1 22.87 61.98 -3.37
CA MET A 1 23.20 60.73 -4.09
C MET A 1 22.69 59.57 -3.27
N SER A 2 21.55 59.04 -3.66
CA SER A 2 20.85 57.93 -3.00
C SER A 2 21.65 56.64 -3.16
N LYS A 3 21.97 55.98 -2.04
CA LYS A 3 22.48 54.60 -2.02
C LYS A 3 21.40 53.72 -2.64
N GLU A 4 21.63 53.24 -3.86
CA GLU A 4 20.82 52.18 -4.46
C GLU A 4 20.74 51.02 -3.47
N SER A 5 19.52 50.57 -3.17
CA SER A 5 19.28 49.48 -2.23
C SER A 5 19.87 48.19 -2.80
N ILE A 6 20.95 47.71 -2.20
CA ILE A 6 21.61 46.45 -2.54
C ILE A 6 20.64 45.30 -2.23
N GLY A 7 20.43 44.39 -3.19
CA GLY A 7 19.49 43.26 -3.12
C GLY A 7 20.03 42.04 -2.36
N ASP A 8 19.51 40.87 -2.73
CA ASP A 8 19.59 39.59 -2.00
C ASP A 8 21.02 39.21 -1.56
N GLN A 9 21.33 39.47 -0.29
CA GLN A 9 22.64 39.20 0.31
C GLN A 9 22.90 37.70 0.50
N GLU A 10 21.87 36.85 0.49
CA GLU A 10 22.05 35.40 0.60
C GLU A 10 22.49 34.82 -0.76
N ALA A 11 21.85 35.23 -1.86
CA ALA A 11 22.25 34.84 -3.22
C ALA A 11 23.70 35.27 -3.55
N LEU A 12 24.09 36.50 -3.16
CA LEU A 12 25.47 36.96 -3.31
C LEU A 12 26.46 36.13 -2.48
N ARG A 13 26.10 35.77 -1.25
CA ARG A 13 26.93 34.91 -0.39
C ARG A 13 27.13 33.53 -1.01
N GLU A 14 26.08 32.93 -1.56
CA GLU A 14 26.18 31.65 -2.26
C GLU A 14 27.09 31.72 -3.49
N MET A 15 26.99 32.80 -4.27
CA MET A 15 27.80 32.97 -5.48
C MET A 15 29.30 33.14 -5.14
N LEU A 16 29.62 33.85 -4.05
CA LEU A 16 30.99 33.98 -3.56
C LEU A 16 31.56 32.66 -3.02
N HIS A 17 30.76 31.86 -2.31
CA HIS A 17 31.16 30.50 -1.90
C HIS A 17 31.38 29.59 -3.11
N PHE A 18 30.53 29.69 -4.14
CA PHE A 18 30.73 29.00 -5.41
C PHE A 18 32.07 29.39 -6.07
N PHE A 19 32.45 30.67 -6.06
CA PHE A 19 33.75 31.10 -6.57
C PHE A 19 34.93 30.51 -5.76
N LEU A 20 34.81 30.43 -4.44
CA LEU A 20 35.85 29.81 -3.59
C LEU A 20 35.99 28.30 -3.85
N ASP A 21 34.87 27.59 -3.93
CA ASP A 21 34.85 26.13 -3.93
C ASP A 21 35.00 25.52 -5.32
N LYS A 22 34.46 26.17 -6.36
CA LYS A 22 34.48 25.64 -7.74
C LYS A 22 35.51 26.33 -8.63
N LEU A 23 35.64 27.66 -8.58
CA LEU A 23 36.64 28.40 -9.37
C LEU A 23 38.02 28.46 -8.71
N GLY A 24 38.15 27.93 -7.48
CA GLY A 24 39.37 27.97 -6.69
C GLY A 24 39.82 29.40 -6.39
N ALA A 25 38.87 30.34 -6.27
CA ALA A 25 39.16 31.70 -5.85
C ALA A 25 39.69 31.70 -4.41
N THR A 26 40.59 32.61 -4.09
CA THR A 26 41.01 32.85 -2.71
C THR A 26 40.17 33.96 -2.09
N GLN A 27 40.03 33.94 -0.76
CA GLN A 27 39.40 35.06 -0.04
C GLN A 27 40.13 36.39 -0.27
N VAL A 28 41.42 36.33 -0.64
CA VAL A 28 42.24 37.48 -1.04
C VAL A 28 41.77 38.01 -2.40
N GLU A 29 41.70 37.14 -3.41
CA GLU A 29 41.17 37.50 -4.75
C GLU A 29 39.75 38.08 -4.69
N LEU A 30 38.88 37.49 -3.86
CA LEU A 30 37.52 38.02 -3.66
C LEU A 30 37.54 39.43 -3.04
N SER A 31 38.37 39.64 -2.01
CA SER A 31 38.48 40.94 -1.33
C SER A 31 39.08 42.04 -2.19
N GLU A 32 40.16 41.72 -2.91
CA GLU A 32 40.85 42.64 -3.81
C GLU A 32 39.98 42.96 -5.04
N GLY A 33 39.32 41.95 -5.61
CA GLY A 33 38.44 42.11 -6.75
C GLY A 33 37.22 43.00 -6.46
N MET A 34 36.64 42.88 -5.26
CA MET A 34 35.49 43.70 -4.85
C MET A 34 35.86 45.08 -4.29
N GLY A 35 37.15 45.34 -4.01
CA GLY A 35 37.57 46.55 -3.31
C GLY A 35 37.11 46.62 -1.84
N VAL A 36 36.84 45.47 -1.22
CA VAL A 36 36.34 45.35 0.17
C VAL A 36 37.42 44.70 1.04
N SER A 37 37.58 45.15 2.29
CA SER A 37 38.62 44.61 3.15
C SER A 37 38.43 43.11 3.42
N ARG A 38 39.53 42.35 3.37
CA ARG A 38 39.54 40.89 3.57
C ARG A 38 38.81 40.44 4.86
N PRO A 39 38.97 41.10 6.03
CA PRO A 39 38.21 40.73 7.22
C PRO A 39 36.69 40.87 7.07
N VAL A 40 36.22 41.83 6.28
CA VAL A 40 34.79 42.05 6.01
C VAL A 40 34.24 40.95 5.12
N VAL A 41 34.98 40.54 4.08
CA VAL A 41 34.61 39.39 3.23
C VAL A 41 34.59 38.09 4.03
N ILE A 42 35.61 37.84 4.86
CA ILE A 42 35.67 36.65 5.72
C ILE A 42 34.51 36.62 6.72
N ASN A 43 34.21 37.74 7.36
CA ASN A 43 33.09 37.84 8.29
C ASN A 43 31.74 37.60 7.58
N PHE A 44 31.55 38.17 6.38
CA PHE A 44 30.35 37.95 5.57
C PHE A 44 30.15 36.49 5.14
N LEU A 45 31.26 35.78 4.86
CA LEU A 45 31.24 34.36 4.48
C LEU A 45 31.06 33.40 5.67
N ASN A 46 31.52 33.79 6.88
CA ASN A 46 31.61 32.91 8.05
C ASN A 46 30.55 33.15 9.16
N LYS A 47 29.82 34.29 9.19
CA LYS A 47 28.87 34.63 10.27
C LYS A 47 27.40 34.66 9.84
N ASP A 48 26.52 34.49 10.82
CA ASP A 48 25.04 34.46 10.71
C ASP A 48 24.46 35.55 9.80
N LYS A 49 23.37 35.17 9.11
CA LYS A 49 22.61 35.79 8.00
C LYS A 49 22.39 37.33 8.01
N LYS A 50 22.78 38.06 9.05
CA LYS A 50 22.52 39.50 9.26
C LYS A 50 23.62 40.45 8.78
N GLN A 51 24.82 39.98 8.44
CA GLN A 51 25.88 40.87 7.93
C GLN A 51 25.74 41.13 6.43
N ARG A 52 25.79 42.41 6.05
CA ARG A 52 25.75 42.86 4.65
C ARG A 52 27.17 43.07 4.13
N LEU A 53 27.41 42.68 2.89
CA LEU A 53 28.64 42.98 2.18
C LEU A 53 28.51 44.36 1.51
N PRO A 54 29.29 45.38 1.92
CA PRO A 54 29.22 46.71 1.33
C PRO A 54 30.00 46.72 0.00
N VAL A 55 29.43 46.11 -1.04
CA VAL A 55 30.00 46.10 -2.40
C VAL A 55 29.03 46.81 -3.35
N ASP A 56 29.56 47.59 -4.29
CA ASP A 56 28.79 48.27 -5.33
C ASP A 56 28.88 47.51 -6.67
N ARG A 57 28.07 47.93 -7.64
CA ARG A 57 28.02 47.34 -8.98
C ARG A 57 29.41 47.29 -9.64
N GLU A 58 30.19 48.35 -9.48
CA GLU A 58 31.53 48.47 -10.07
C GLU A 58 32.53 47.51 -9.42
N GLY A 59 32.47 47.32 -8.10
CA GLY A 59 33.27 46.33 -7.37
C GLY A 59 32.99 44.89 -7.81
N LEU A 60 31.74 44.55 -8.15
CA LEU A 60 31.41 43.22 -8.67
C LEU A 60 31.86 43.01 -10.12
N ILE A 61 31.80 44.05 -10.96
CA ILE A 61 32.38 44.03 -12.32
C ILE A 61 33.88 43.77 -12.25
N ARG A 62 34.59 44.51 -11.40
CA ARG A 62 36.04 44.32 -11.18
C ARG A 62 36.36 42.95 -10.59
N LEU A 63 35.51 42.42 -9.71
CA LEU A 63 35.67 41.07 -9.19
C LEU A 63 35.61 40.03 -10.31
N CYS A 64 34.65 40.16 -11.23
CA CYS A 64 34.54 39.25 -12.36
C CYS A 64 35.76 39.34 -13.27
N GLU A 65 36.20 40.56 -13.63
CA GLU A 65 37.40 40.81 -14.44
C GLU A 65 38.69 40.29 -13.78
N SER A 66 38.82 40.38 -12.45
CA SER A 66 39.99 39.91 -11.72
C SER A 66 40.05 38.39 -11.65
N LEU A 67 38.91 37.73 -11.43
CA LEU A 67 38.80 36.27 -11.39
C LEU A 67 39.09 35.63 -12.77
N GLN A 68 38.77 36.32 -13.86
CA GLN A 68 39.08 35.89 -15.23
C GLN A 68 40.60 35.84 -15.50
N ASN A 69 41.38 36.73 -14.88
CA ASN A 69 42.81 36.92 -15.16
C ASN A 69 43.74 36.24 -14.14
N GLY A 70 43.22 35.82 -12.98
CA GLY A 70 44.00 35.17 -11.92
C GLY A 70 44.35 33.70 -12.22
N LYS A 71 45.58 33.28 -11.88
CA LYS A 71 45.97 31.85 -11.90
C LYS A 71 45.28 31.12 -10.74
N ALA A 72 44.57 30.03 -11.03
CA ALA A 72 44.00 29.16 -10.00
C ALA A 72 45.08 28.72 -9.00
N SER A 73 44.90 29.07 -7.72
CA SER A 73 45.85 28.74 -6.67
C SER A 73 45.59 27.33 -6.16
N LYS A 74 46.63 26.49 -6.11
CA LYS A 74 46.55 25.14 -5.52
C LYS A 74 46.27 25.28 -4.02
N ARG A 75 45.03 25.10 -3.60
CA ARG A 75 44.65 25.03 -2.19
C ARG A 75 45.32 23.78 -1.58
N LYS A 76 46.36 23.92 -0.75
CA LYS A 76 46.83 22.84 0.11
C LYS A 76 45.80 22.64 1.22
N SER A 77 44.98 21.60 1.13
CA SER A 77 44.09 21.18 2.21
C SER A 77 44.91 20.72 3.41
N LYS A 78 44.99 21.55 4.46
CA LYS A 78 45.40 21.10 5.80
C LYS A 78 44.15 20.67 6.56
N THR A 79 43.76 19.40 6.45
CA THR A 79 43.22 18.62 7.57
C THR A 79 43.31 17.14 7.22
N GLU A 80 44.13 16.41 7.96
CA GLU A 80 44.10 14.95 8.04
C GLU A 80 42.76 14.51 8.64
N ILE A 81 42.06 13.58 7.99
CA ILE A 81 41.39 12.40 8.56
C ILE A 81 40.89 11.55 7.38
N GLU A 82 41.19 10.26 7.47
CA GLU A 82 41.02 9.21 6.47
C GLU A 82 39.56 8.96 6.05
N LYS A 83 39.31 8.81 4.73
CA LYS A 83 38.81 7.58 4.07
C LYS A 83 38.13 7.89 2.73
N ILE A 84 38.67 7.26 1.68
CA ILE A 84 38.00 6.72 0.48
C ILE A 84 36.90 7.61 -0.13
N THR A 85 37.28 8.46 -1.06
CA THR A 85 36.48 8.79 -2.25
C THR A 85 37.41 9.40 -3.29
N GLU A 86 37.39 8.88 -4.51
CA GLU A 86 38.09 9.45 -5.66
C GLU A 86 37.73 10.94 -5.79
N GLN A 87 38.63 11.81 -5.34
CA GLN A 87 38.50 13.26 -5.49
C GLN A 87 38.79 13.61 -6.94
N VAL A 88 37.71 13.86 -7.70
CA VAL A 88 37.76 14.60 -8.97
C VAL A 88 38.26 16.02 -8.64
N GLU A 89 39.55 16.31 -8.86
CA GLU A 89 40.05 17.69 -8.96
C GLU A 89 39.30 18.38 -10.12
N PRO A 90 38.52 19.46 -9.91
CA PRO A 90 37.83 20.10 -11.03
C PRO A 90 38.77 21.12 -11.71
N ASN A 91 38.60 21.22 -13.03
CA ASN A 91 39.23 22.15 -13.97
C ASN A 91 39.04 23.65 -13.64
N SER A 92 39.57 24.13 -12.52
CA SER A 92 39.49 25.55 -12.09
C SER A 92 39.93 26.57 -13.16
N LYS A 93 40.91 26.21 -14.01
CA LYS A 93 41.35 27.04 -15.14
C LYS A 93 40.32 27.13 -16.27
N GLU A 94 39.63 26.04 -16.56
CA GLU A 94 38.58 25.99 -17.58
C GLU A 94 37.35 26.77 -17.12
N LEU A 95 37.03 26.70 -15.82
CA LEU A 95 35.93 27.46 -15.21
C LEU A 95 36.18 28.98 -15.23
N ARG A 96 37.41 29.42 -14.95
CA ARG A 96 37.79 30.84 -15.04
C ARG A 96 37.74 31.34 -16.50
N ARG A 97 38.02 30.46 -17.47
CA ARG A 97 37.83 30.75 -18.90
C ARG A 97 36.35 30.88 -19.25
N LEU A 98 35.49 29.98 -18.79
CA LEU A 98 34.04 30.07 -19.00
C LEU A 98 33.40 31.31 -18.35
N LEU A 99 33.90 31.75 -17.19
CA LEU A 99 33.48 33.01 -16.56
C LEU A 99 33.77 34.24 -17.43
N LYS A 100 34.84 34.20 -18.25
CA LYS A 100 35.18 35.25 -19.20
C LYS A 100 34.12 35.40 -20.30
N ASP A 101 33.56 34.27 -20.72
CA ASP A 101 32.65 34.21 -21.87
C ASP A 101 31.18 34.51 -21.47
N ILE A 102 30.81 34.27 -20.19
CA ILE A 102 29.45 34.50 -19.66
C ILE A 102 29.26 35.94 -19.14
N GLY A 103 30.33 36.59 -18.66
CA GLY A 103 30.30 37.98 -18.22
C GLY A 103 29.81 38.20 -16.78
N VAL A 104 29.59 39.47 -16.42
CA VAL A 104 29.31 39.90 -15.02
C VAL A 104 27.81 39.79 -14.66
N ASP A 105 26.94 39.56 -15.64
CA ASP A 105 25.49 39.71 -15.46
C ASP A 105 24.91 38.78 -14.39
N GLU A 106 25.34 37.51 -14.32
CA GLU A 106 24.91 36.53 -13.30
C GLU A 106 25.34 36.95 -11.88
N LEU A 107 26.51 37.58 -11.75
CA LEU A 107 27.04 38.09 -10.48
C LEU A 107 26.32 39.37 -10.04
N LEU A 108 25.97 40.24 -10.99
CA LEU A 108 25.20 41.46 -10.75
C LEU A 108 23.74 41.17 -10.40
N GLU A 109 23.16 40.14 -11.03
CA GLU A 109 21.83 39.61 -10.69
C GLU A 109 21.82 39.01 -9.28
N SER A 110 22.81 38.18 -8.94
CA SER A 110 22.95 37.58 -7.60
C SER A 110 23.14 38.60 -6.49
N ALA A 111 23.61 39.81 -6.80
CA ALA A 111 23.74 40.92 -5.86
C ALA A 111 22.54 41.89 -5.87
N GLY A 112 21.54 41.64 -6.71
CA GLY A 112 20.34 42.45 -6.87
C GLY A 112 20.58 43.84 -7.48
N PHE A 113 21.70 44.04 -8.19
CA PHE A 113 21.95 45.24 -9.01
C PHE A 113 21.19 45.21 -10.34
N LEU A 114 20.69 44.03 -10.72
CA LEU A 114 19.67 43.86 -11.74
C LEU A 114 18.34 43.58 -11.02
N PRO A 115 17.22 44.25 -11.37
CA PRO A 115 15.94 43.97 -10.75
C PRO A 115 15.60 42.48 -10.83
N GLU A 116 15.06 41.89 -9.76
CA GLU A 116 14.49 40.52 -9.81
C GLU A 116 13.55 40.39 -11.03
N LYS A 117 12.92 41.48 -11.46
CA LYS A 117 11.92 41.60 -12.54
C LYS A 117 12.42 42.19 -13.88
N THR A 118 13.72 42.33 -14.15
CA THR A 118 14.20 42.65 -15.51
C THR A 118 14.24 41.39 -16.36
N LYS A 119 13.05 41.02 -16.82
CA LYS A 119 12.80 39.91 -17.73
C LYS A 119 13.51 40.17 -19.08
N MET A 120 14.70 39.60 -19.32
CA MET A 120 14.93 39.02 -20.65
C MET A 120 13.82 37.99 -20.83
N ILE A 121 12.75 38.38 -21.55
CA ILE A 121 11.58 37.57 -21.91
C ILE A 121 11.24 36.48 -20.85
N ARG A 122 10.63 36.84 -19.72
CA ARG A 122 9.95 35.81 -18.91
C ARG A 122 8.64 35.51 -19.58
N VAL A 123 8.74 34.57 -20.48
CA VAL A 123 7.70 33.62 -20.77
C VAL A 123 7.23 32.93 -19.46
N THR A 124 5.94 32.59 -19.35
CA THR A 124 5.42 31.74 -18.24
C THR A 124 6.29 30.48 -18.13
N SER A 125 6.35 29.76 -17.00
CA SER A 125 7.14 28.50 -16.93
C SER A 125 6.87 27.63 -18.15
N GLU A 126 5.61 27.51 -18.53
CA GLU A 126 5.12 26.89 -19.76
C GLU A 126 5.75 27.44 -21.06
N ARG A 127 5.75 28.75 -21.28
CA ARG A 127 6.40 29.33 -22.47
C ARG A 127 7.93 29.34 -22.36
N PHE A 128 8.52 29.34 -21.16
CA PHE A 128 9.96 29.21 -20.94
C PHE A 128 10.37 27.78 -21.30
N PHE A 129 9.56 26.78 -20.94
CA PHE A 129 9.74 25.41 -21.38
C PHE A 129 9.63 25.29 -22.90
N GLN A 130 8.67 25.96 -23.54
CA GLN A 130 8.57 26.00 -25.00
C GLN A 130 9.80 26.66 -25.63
N VAL A 131 10.28 27.79 -25.10
CA VAL A 131 11.46 28.48 -25.63
C VAL A 131 12.75 27.72 -25.35
N ALA A 132 12.92 27.12 -24.18
CA ALA A 132 14.08 26.30 -23.83
C ALA A 132 14.12 25.00 -24.64
N GLN A 133 12.97 24.37 -24.89
CA GLN A 133 12.84 23.27 -25.83
C GLN A 133 13.26 23.69 -27.23
N VAL A 134 12.75 24.82 -27.73
CA VAL A 134 13.08 25.34 -29.06
C VAL A 134 14.56 25.73 -29.16
N VAL A 135 15.14 26.42 -28.17
CA VAL A 135 16.55 26.82 -28.15
C VAL A 135 17.46 25.60 -28.06
N ALA A 136 17.17 24.63 -27.19
CA ALA A 136 17.91 23.38 -27.13
C ALA A 136 17.80 22.59 -28.44
N LEU A 137 16.60 22.49 -29.02
CA LEU A 137 16.42 21.87 -30.34
C LEU A 137 17.20 22.61 -31.42
N LEU A 138 17.22 23.95 -31.43
CA LEU A 138 17.93 24.76 -32.42
C LEU A 138 19.46 24.77 -32.25
N GLU A 139 19.96 24.77 -31.03
CA GLU A 139 21.41 24.68 -30.74
C GLU A 139 21.97 23.32 -31.13
N PHE A 140 21.15 22.28 -31.00
CA PHE A 140 21.59 20.92 -31.22
C PHE A 140 21.10 20.31 -32.52
N LEU A 141 20.36 20.95 -33.44
CA LEU A 141 19.89 20.37 -34.74
C LEU A 141 20.67 20.88 -35.97
N ASP A 142 21.02 19.97 -36.89
CA ASP A 142 21.48 20.30 -38.25
C ASP A 142 20.27 20.51 -39.16
N PHE A 143 20.46 21.37 -40.16
CA PHE A 143 19.46 22.15 -40.87
C PHE A 143 18.32 21.38 -41.60
N GLU A 144 18.32 20.04 -41.64
CA GLU A 144 17.46 19.28 -42.56
C GLU A 144 16.20 18.62 -41.95
N ASP A 145 16.07 18.44 -40.63
CA ASP A 145 15.01 17.58 -40.04
C ASP A 145 13.70 18.28 -39.59
N LEU A 146 13.44 19.53 -39.97
CA LEU A 146 12.33 20.33 -39.40
C LEU A 146 11.17 20.63 -40.38
N LEU A 147 10.35 19.64 -40.74
CA LEU A 147 9.20 19.82 -41.63
C LEU A 147 7.90 19.28 -41.01
N SER A 148 7.22 20.11 -40.21
CA SER A 148 5.76 20.34 -40.35
C SER A 148 5.12 21.21 -39.25
N THR A 149 5.66 21.25 -38.03
CA THR A 149 5.01 22.01 -36.92
C THR A 149 5.61 23.39 -36.65
N THR A 150 6.64 23.78 -37.41
CA THR A 150 7.57 24.86 -37.06
C THR A 150 7.63 26.01 -38.07
N GLN A 151 6.64 26.17 -38.97
CA GLN A 151 6.76 27.14 -40.08
C GLN A 151 6.75 28.61 -39.65
N GLU A 152 5.96 29.01 -38.64
CA GLU A 152 5.93 30.41 -38.16
C GLU A 152 7.18 30.77 -37.34
N PHE A 153 7.73 29.81 -36.60
CA PHE A 153 8.95 30.00 -35.82
C PHE A 153 10.22 29.87 -36.69
N LEU A 154 10.19 29.04 -37.75
CA LEU A 154 11.24 29.00 -38.77
C LEU A 154 11.40 30.39 -39.39
N ALA A 155 10.32 31.09 -39.74
CA ALA A 155 10.43 32.41 -40.34
C ALA A 155 11.22 33.41 -39.47
N ILE A 156 11.12 33.31 -38.14
CA ILE A 156 11.85 34.16 -37.18
C ILE A 156 13.29 33.66 -36.98
N ALA A 157 13.48 32.34 -36.84
CA ALA A 157 14.79 31.72 -36.67
C ALA A 157 15.66 31.82 -37.94
N THR A 158 15.11 31.55 -39.13
CA THR A 158 15.76 31.70 -40.43
C THR A 158 16.24 33.12 -40.68
N ASN A 159 15.50 34.14 -40.21
CA ASN A 159 15.90 35.54 -40.38
C ASN A 159 17.10 35.91 -39.48
N LYS A 160 17.18 35.35 -38.26
CA LYS A 160 18.35 35.50 -37.38
C LYS A 160 19.54 34.62 -37.78
N ILE A 161 19.27 33.42 -38.32
CA ILE A 161 20.30 32.50 -38.82
C ILE A 161 20.90 33.02 -40.12
N ALA A 162 20.15 33.63 -41.04
CA ALA A 162 20.70 34.27 -42.24
C ALA A 162 21.68 35.42 -41.91
N ILE A 163 21.51 36.05 -40.75
CA ILE A 163 22.41 37.09 -40.23
C ILE A 163 23.68 36.47 -39.62
N ALA A 164 23.57 35.28 -39.02
CA ALA A 164 24.69 34.56 -38.38
C ALA A 164 25.49 33.66 -39.35
N SER A 165 24.85 33.07 -40.36
CA SER A 165 25.41 32.07 -41.28
C SER A 165 26.39 32.64 -42.30
N LYS A 166 26.49 33.97 -42.44
CA LYS A 166 27.62 34.61 -43.16
C LYS A 166 28.97 34.47 -42.43
N LYS A 167 29.01 33.91 -41.22
CA LYS A 167 30.25 33.80 -40.41
C LYS A 167 30.70 32.37 -40.04
N SER A 168 29.92 31.31 -40.25
CA SER A 168 30.23 30.00 -39.64
C SER A 168 30.32 28.79 -40.58
N SER A 169 30.16 28.96 -41.90
CA SER A 169 30.01 27.84 -42.84
C SER A 169 31.33 27.18 -43.29
N VAL A 170 32.31 26.92 -42.40
CA VAL A 170 33.59 26.32 -42.83
C VAL A 170 34.00 25.02 -42.12
N GLU A 171 33.49 24.61 -40.95
CA GLU A 171 34.22 23.55 -40.20
C GLU A 171 33.47 22.31 -39.65
N TYR A 172 32.18 22.09 -39.90
CA TYR A 172 31.47 20.95 -39.26
C TYR A 172 30.90 19.92 -40.23
N SER A 173 31.76 19.20 -40.97
CA SER A 173 31.34 18.06 -41.80
C SER A 173 32.04 16.73 -41.48
N GLU A 174 32.66 16.56 -40.31
CA GLU A 174 33.41 15.32 -40.01
C GLU A 174 33.32 14.85 -38.55
N TYR A 175 32.14 14.53 -37.99
CA TYR A 175 32.10 13.63 -36.81
C TYR A 175 30.83 12.77 -36.80
N GLY A 176 30.95 11.53 -37.29
CA GLY A 176 29.98 10.47 -37.07
C GLY A 176 30.16 9.84 -35.68
N ASP A 177 29.82 10.57 -34.62
CA ASP A 177 29.94 10.06 -33.25
C ASP A 177 28.61 9.49 -32.74
N ASN A 178 28.63 8.20 -32.38
CA ASN A 178 27.46 7.37 -32.03
C ASN A 178 26.85 7.70 -30.63
N ASP A 179 27.27 8.79 -29.98
CA ASP A 179 26.88 9.17 -28.61
C ASP A 179 26.60 10.68 -28.50
N SER A 180 25.43 11.09 -28.98
CA SER A 180 25.01 12.51 -29.02
C SER A 180 24.96 13.15 -27.62
N LEU A 181 24.78 12.37 -26.55
CA LEU A 181 24.79 12.88 -25.18
C LEU A 181 26.21 13.23 -24.72
N GLY A 182 27.21 12.42 -25.10
CA GLY A 182 28.62 12.75 -24.88
C GLY A 182 29.02 14.04 -25.59
N HIS A 183 28.61 14.19 -26.86
CA HIS A 183 28.84 15.41 -27.64
C HIS A 183 28.20 16.64 -26.99
N LEU A 184 26.93 16.54 -26.60
CA LEU A 184 26.19 17.58 -25.89
C LEU A 184 26.92 18.04 -24.62
N ILE A 185 27.47 17.11 -23.84
CA ILE A 185 28.22 17.44 -22.62
C ILE A 185 29.49 18.26 -22.95
N GLU A 186 30.20 17.94 -24.04
CA GLU A 186 31.40 18.67 -24.48
C GLU A 186 31.04 20.02 -25.16
N GLU A 187 29.94 20.08 -25.91
CA GLU A 187 29.42 21.34 -26.43
C GLU A 187 28.98 22.27 -25.31
N LEU A 188 28.31 21.75 -24.27
CA LEU A 188 28.00 22.52 -23.06
C LEU A 188 29.27 22.94 -22.31
N ARG A 189 30.47 22.48 -22.65
CA ARG A 189 31.74 23.01 -22.10
C ARG A 189 32.41 24.04 -23.00
N THR A 190 32.05 24.09 -24.29
CA THR A 190 32.80 24.84 -25.31
C THR A 190 31.96 25.89 -26.07
N SER A 191 30.64 25.69 -26.19
CA SER A 191 29.70 26.52 -26.96
C SER A 191 28.85 27.46 -26.08
N TYR A 192 27.96 28.26 -26.69
CA TYR A 192 27.27 29.42 -26.12
C TYR A 192 25.76 29.20 -25.81
N PRO A 193 25.34 28.28 -24.94
CA PRO A 193 23.98 28.32 -24.44
C PRO A 193 23.79 29.53 -23.52
N THR A 194 22.61 30.17 -23.57
CA THR A 194 22.20 31.29 -22.70
C THR A 194 22.01 30.91 -21.21
N LEU A 195 22.76 29.93 -20.69
CA LEU A 195 22.73 29.50 -19.29
C LEU A 195 23.85 30.16 -18.48
N GLY A 196 23.53 30.68 -17.30
CA GLY A 196 24.54 31.16 -16.34
C GLY A 196 25.54 30.08 -15.94
N LEU A 197 26.75 30.48 -15.54
CA LEU A 197 27.88 29.60 -15.24
C LEU A 197 27.54 28.59 -14.15
N LYS A 198 26.87 29.01 -13.07
CA LYS A 198 26.53 28.12 -11.94
C LYS A 198 25.58 27.01 -12.42
N LEU A 199 24.50 27.39 -13.10
CA LEU A 199 23.48 26.47 -13.62
C LEU A 199 24.06 25.53 -14.68
N ARG A 200 24.88 26.05 -15.59
CA ARG A 200 25.54 25.28 -16.66
C ARG A 200 26.40 24.15 -16.09
N LEU A 201 27.19 24.42 -15.04
CA LEU A 201 28.01 23.40 -14.39
C LEU A 201 27.18 22.35 -13.63
N GLU A 202 26.11 22.78 -12.96
CA GLU A 202 25.17 21.87 -12.29
C GLU A 202 24.53 20.89 -13.30
N VAL A 203 24.14 21.41 -14.47
CA VAL A 203 23.57 20.61 -15.56
C VAL A 203 24.58 19.63 -16.14
N ILE A 204 25.82 20.08 -16.43
CA ILE A 204 26.90 19.22 -16.96
C ILE A 204 27.19 18.05 -16.00
N ASP A 205 27.38 18.33 -14.72
CA ASP A 205 27.67 17.29 -13.71
C ASP A 205 26.51 16.27 -13.63
N LYS A 206 25.26 16.73 -13.66
CA LYS A 206 24.07 15.86 -13.63
C LYS A 206 23.90 15.04 -14.91
N LEU A 207 24.16 15.62 -16.08
CA LEU A 207 24.19 14.89 -17.35
C LEU A 207 25.27 13.82 -17.34
N GLN A 208 26.49 14.15 -16.90
CA GLN A 208 27.60 13.19 -16.82
C GLN A 208 27.31 12.03 -15.88
N ARG A 209 26.73 12.30 -14.69
CA ARG A 209 26.31 11.24 -13.76
C ARG A 209 25.22 10.36 -14.38
N THR A 210 24.26 10.96 -15.08
CA THR A 210 23.16 10.24 -15.74
C THR A 210 23.67 9.39 -16.89
N TRP A 211 24.57 9.94 -17.71
CA TRP A 211 25.26 9.24 -18.80
C TRP A 211 26.03 8.01 -18.29
N LYS A 212 26.86 8.19 -17.24
CA LYS A 212 27.57 7.07 -16.59
C LYS A 212 26.61 6.01 -16.04
N LYS A 213 25.52 6.43 -15.39
CA LYS A 213 24.50 5.52 -14.84
C LYS A 213 23.79 4.71 -15.95
N LEU A 214 23.36 5.37 -17.03
CA LEU A 214 22.66 4.73 -18.14
C LEU A 214 23.59 3.77 -18.91
N LYS A 215 24.87 4.14 -19.09
CA LYS A 215 25.91 3.25 -19.61
C LYS A 215 26.14 2.02 -18.75
N ALA A 216 26.25 2.19 -17.44
CA ALA A 216 26.36 1.07 -16.51
C ALA A 216 25.12 0.15 -16.54
N GLY A 217 23.94 0.71 -16.85
CA GLY A 217 22.71 -0.05 -17.08
C GLY A 217 22.62 -0.73 -18.45
N GLY A 218 23.59 -0.53 -19.35
CA GLY A 218 23.66 -1.19 -20.67
C GLY A 218 23.32 -0.29 -21.88
N LYS A 219 23.00 0.99 -21.70
CA LYS A 219 22.75 1.93 -22.82
C LYS A 219 24.06 2.51 -23.32
N THR A 220 24.57 2.04 -24.46
CA THR A 220 25.91 2.39 -24.96
C THR A 220 25.93 3.57 -25.92
N LYS A 221 24.84 3.81 -26.66
CA LYS A 221 24.67 4.88 -27.65
C LYS A 221 23.47 5.74 -27.31
N PHE A 222 23.57 7.06 -27.51
CA PHE A 222 22.49 8.00 -27.26
C PHE A 222 22.17 8.75 -28.53
N THR A 223 20.88 8.78 -28.91
CA THR A 223 20.43 9.60 -30.04
C THR A 223 20.37 11.07 -29.64
N ARG A 224 20.32 11.92 -30.66
CA ARG A 224 20.11 13.36 -30.52
C ARG A 224 18.85 13.69 -29.70
N GLN A 225 17.75 13.00 -29.96
CA GLN A 225 16.48 13.18 -29.26
C GLN A 225 16.58 12.79 -27.78
N GLU A 226 17.26 11.68 -27.47
CA GLU A 226 17.52 11.23 -26.11
C GLU A 226 18.39 12.22 -25.32
N ALA A 227 19.43 12.76 -25.95
CA ALA A 227 20.32 13.75 -25.34
C ALA A 227 19.59 15.06 -25.01
N ILE A 228 18.77 15.57 -25.94
CA ILE A 228 17.98 16.78 -25.77
C ILE A 228 16.93 16.59 -24.65
N ALA A 229 16.21 15.47 -24.65
CA ALA A 229 15.20 15.20 -23.62
C ALA A 229 15.81 15.11 -22.21
N LEU A 230 16.98 14.47 -22.08
CA LEU A 230 17.70 14.39 -20.80
C LEU A 230 18.18 15.77 -20.32
N PHE A 231 18.71 16.60 -21.22
CA PHE A 231 19.12 17.97 -20.92
C PHE A 231 17.96 18.83 -20.45
N LEU A 232 16.83 18.79 -21.16
CA LEU A 232 15.62 19.51 -20.78
C LEU A 232 15.10 19.04 -19.41
N SER A 233 14.99 17.72 -19.20
CA SER A 233 14.57 17.15 -17.92
C SER A 233 15.44 17.63 -16.74
N ILE A 234 16.77 17.73 -16.93
CA ILE A 234 17.70 18.21 -15.91
C ILE A 234 17.61 19.72 -15.71
N ILE A 235 17.60 20.53 -16.77
CA ILE A 235 17.50 22.00 -16.66
C ILE A 235 16.23 22.42 -15.96
N ILE A 236 15.10 21.84 -16.38
CA ILE A 236 13.79 22.11 -15.79
C ILE A 236 13.87 21.88 -14.28
N LYS A 237 14.60 20.85 -13.86
CA LYS A 237 14.81 20.54 -12.45
C LYS A 237 15.70 21.49 -11.69
N GLU A 238 16.79 21.96 -12.29
CA GLU A 238 17.68 22.91 -11.62
C GLU A 238 17.09 24.30 -11.48
N GLN A 239 16.15 24.66 -12.35
CA GLN A 239 15.46 25.94 -12.32
C GLN A 239 14.22 25.97 -11.42
N MET A 240 13.80 24.82 -10.87
CA MET A 240 12.74 24.82 -9.87
C MET A 240 13.24 25.46 -8.56
N PRO A 241 12.33 26.07 -7.76
CA PRO A 241 12.69 26.68 -6.50
C PRO A 241 13.55 25.73 -5.63
N LYS A 242 14.78 26.16 -5.33
CA LYS A 242 15.76 25.36 -4.56
C LYS A 242 15.39 25.23 -3.07
N ASP A 243 14.40 26.01 -2.60
CA ASP A 243 13.95 26.07 -1.20
C ASP A 243 13.31 24.77 -0.67
N VAL A 244 13.13 23.75 -1.52
CA VAL A 244 12.65 22.42 -1.11
C VAL A 244 13.79 21.39 -1.07
N ALA A 245 15.02 21.85 -0.86
CA ALA A 245 16.24 21.05 -0.74
C ALA A 245 16.13 19.84 0.23
N ASN A 246 15.11 19.80 1.09
CA ASN A 246 14.97 18.76 2.10
C ASN A 246 14.17 17.54 1.63
N LEU A 247 13.16 17.62 0.76
CA LEU A 247 12.31 16.46 0.42
C LEU A 247 12.75 15.73 -0.87
N ARG A 248 13.38 14.56 -0.72
CA ARG A 248 13.78 13.70 -1.84
C ARG A 248 12.95 12.43 -1.86
N ILE A 249 12.12 12.30 -2.89
CA ILE A 249 11.42 11.06 -3.24
C ILE A 249 11.90 10.60 -4.62
N ARG A 250 12.31 9.33 -4.75
CA ARG A 250 12.67 8.71 -6.04
C ARG A 250 12.18 7.27 -6.09
N VAL A 251 11.51 6.89 -7.19
CA VAL A 251 11.11 5.49 -7.42
C VAL A 251 12.36 4.64 -7.66
N GLN A 252 12.45 3.52 -6.94
CA GLN A 252 13.55 2.56 -7.07
C GLN A 252 13.09 1.26 -7.72
N LYS A 253 11.90 0.78 -7.35
CA LYS A 253 11.38 -0.51 -7.76
C LYS A 253 9.87 -0.46 -7.87
N LEU A 254 9.34 -1.22 -8.82
CA LEU A 254 7.92 -1.43 -9.02
C LEU A 254 7.65 -2.93 -9.11
N GLU A 255 6.73 -3.43 -8.30
CA GLU A 255 6.33 -4.84 -8.27
C GLU A 255 4.82 -4.95 -8.41
N PHE A 256 4.38 -5.97 -9.14
CA PHE A 256 2.98 -6.30 -9.30
C PHE A 256 2.72 -7.71 -8.79
N GLN A 257 1.64 -7.86 -8.03
CA GLN A 257 1.18 -9.15 -7.57
C GLN A 257 -0.28 -9.34 -7.96
N THR A 258 -0.55 -10.35 -8.79
CA THR A 258 -1.91 -10.81 -9.04
C THR A 258 -2.45 -11.46 -7.77
N LEU A 259 -3.57 -10.93 -7.26
CA LEU A 259 -4.21 -11.45 -6.05
C LEU A 259 -5.29 -12.46 -6.39
N SER A 260 -6.05 -12.24 -7.47
CA SER A 260 -7.15 -13.13 -7.84
C SER A 260 -6.69 -14.56 -8.06
N ARG A 261 -7.47 -15.49 -7.51
CA ARG A 261 -7.33 -16.93 -7.75
C ARG A 261 -8.57 -17.46 -8.45
N TYR A 262 -8.33 -18.42 -9.33
CA TYR A 262 -9.39 -19.07 -10.09
C TYR A 262 -9.54 -20.52 -9.67
N ILE A 263 -10.75 -21.06 -9.85
CA ILE A 263 -11.07 -22.47 -9.64
C ILE A 263 -11.30 -23.08 -11.02
N ASN A 264 -10.63 -24.20 -11.28
CA ASN A 264 -10.84 -24.97 -12.51
C ASN A 264 -12.05 -25.90 -12.35
N ALA A 265 -12.75 -26.16 -13.44
CA ALA A 265 -13.76 -27.22 -13.47
C ALA A 265 -13.09 -28.59 -13.33
N GLU A 266 -13.52 -29.38 -12.34
CA GLU A 266 -13.09 -30.76 -12.17
C GLU A 266 -14.32 -31.65 -11.93
N GLU A 267 -14.25 -32.90 -12.38
CA GLU A 267 -15.34 -33.87 -12.28
C GLU A 267 -15.79 -34.09 -10.84
N GLU A 268 -14.86 -34.01 -9.90
CA GLU A 268 -15.12 -34.27 -8.48
C GLU A 268 -16.04 -33.27 -7.77
N TYR A 269 -16.25 -32.08 -8.37
CA TYR A 269 -17.09 -31.01 -7.82
C TYR A 269 -17.82 -30.20 -8.91
N SER A 270 -18.20 -30.85 -10.02
CA SER A 270 -18.79 -30.19 -11.20
C SER A 270 -20.10 -29.45 -10.89
N ASP A 271 -21.04 -30.07 -10.18
CA ASP A 271 -22.34 -29.45 -9.86
C ASP A 271 -22.16 -28.21 -8.97
N LEU A 272 -21.30 -28.32 -7.96
CA LEU A 272 -20.91 -27.22 -7.10
C LEU A 272 -20.23 -26.11 -7.89
N TYR A 273 -19.31 -26.48 -8.78
CA TYR A 273 -18.58 -25.53 -9.62
C TYR A 273 -19.53 -24.68 -10.47
N HIS A 274 -20.49 -25.30 -11.15
CA HIS A 274 -21.45 -24.57 -11.97
C HIS A 274 -22.27 -23.56 -11.15
N ARG A 275 -22.74 -23.94 -9.95
CA ARG A 275 -23.43 -23.02 -9.03
C ARG A 275 -22.52 -21.90 -8.56
N PHE A 276 -21.28 -22.23 -8.20
CA PHE A 276 -20.28 -21.27 -7.74
C PHE A 276 -19.96 -20.23 -8.81
N VAL A 277 -19.77 -20.66 -10.05
CA VAL A 277 -19.52 -19.77 -11.20
C VAL A 277 -20.71 -18.85 -11.46
N GLN A 278 -21.95 -19.38 -11.42
CA GLN A 278 -23.16 -18.59 -11.62
C GLN A 278 -23.29 -17.49 -10.54
N ILE A 279 -23.09 -17.86 -9.27
CA ILE A 279 -23.15 -16.91 -8.14
C ILE A 279 -22.02 -15.89 -8.25
N GLY A 280 -20.80 -16.31 -8.60
CA GLY A 280 -19.65 -15.41 -8.77
C GLY A 280 -19.88 -14.38 -9.87
N HIS A 281 -20.42 -14.78 -11.02
CA HIS A 281 -20.78 -13.84 -12.09
C HIS A 281 -21.85 -12.84 -11.66
N GLN A 282 -22.92 -13.32 -11.02
CA GLN A 282 -23.94 -12.41 -10.48
C GLN A 282 -23.32 -11.42 -9.49
N ALA A 283 -22.42 -11.92 -8.62
CA ALA A 283 -21.77 -11.12 -7.60
C ALA A 283 -20.87 -10.00 -8.15
N GLU A 284 -20.18 -10.24 -9.28
CA GLU A 284 -19.40 -9.22 -10.00
C GLU A 284 -20.29 -8.27 -10.80
N CYS A 285 -21.35 -8.77 -11.45
CA CYS A 285 -22.28 -7.91 -12.20
C CYS A 285 -22.98 -6.91 -11.27
N ASP A 286 -23.42 -7.37 -10.09
CA ASP A 286 -24.00 -6.51 -9.06
C ASP A 286 -22.99 -5.47 -8.54
N LEU A 287 -21.68 -5.74 -8.65
CA LEU A 287 -20.62 -4.85 -8.15
C LEU A 287 -20.30 -3.74 -9.14
N ASN A 288 -20.24 -4.09 -10.42
CA ASN A 288 -19.85 -3.17 -11.47
C ASN A 288 -21.04 -2.38 -12.04
N THR A 289 -22.26 -2.92 -11.95
CA THR A 289 -23.48 -2.30 -12.51
C THR A 289 -24.68 -2.46 -11.56
N PRO A 290 -24.76 -1.65 -10.49
CA PRO A 290 -25.87 -1.71 -9.54
C PRO A 290 -27.21 -1.39 -10.23
N GLY A 291 -28.19 -2.30 -10.15
CA GLY A 291 -29.59 -2.05 -10.53
C GLY A 291 -30.00 -2.35 -11.98
N LEU A 292 -29.07 -2.69 -12.89
CA LEU A 292 -29.37 -3.00 -14.31
C LEU A 292 -29.63 -4.50 -14.59
N CYS A 293 -29.12 -5.40 -13.75
CA CYS A 293 -29.01 -6.83 -14.10
C CYS A 293 -30.05 -7.76 -13.45
N SER A 294 -31.02 -7.27 -12.68
CA SER A 294 -32.05 -8.12 -12.05
C SER A 294 -33.01 -8.80 -13.05
N THR A 295 -32.94 -8.45 -14.34
CA THR A 295 -33.83 -8.96 -15.40
C THR A 295 -33.14 -9.74 -16.52
N MET A 296 -31.81 -9.82 -16.56
CA MET A 296 -31.08 -10.58 -17.59
C MET A 296 -30.58 -11.93 -17.05
N GLN A 297 -31.05 -13.04 -17.62
CA GLN A 297 -30.39 -14.34 -17.47
C GLN A 297 -29.03 -14.29 -18.17
N LEU A 298 -27.99 -13.94 -17.43
CA LEU A 298 -26.62 -13.98 -17.92
C LEU A 298 -26.20 -15.44 -18.13
N GLN A 299 -25.79 -15.78 -19.35
CA GLN A 299 -25.08 -17.04 -19.59
C GLN A 299 -23.75 -16.98 -18.81
N ALA A 300 -23.62 -17.84 -17.80
CA ALA A 300 -22.43 -17.89 -16.97
C ALA A 300 -21.19 -18.22 -17.82
N LYS A 301 -20.23 -17.29 -17.89
CA LYS A 301 -18.91 -17.51 -18.52
C LYS A 301 -17.97 -18.21 -17.53
N SER A 302 -16.75 -18.61 -17.93
CA SER A 302 -15.75 -19.01 -16.92
C SER A 302 -15.38 -17.82 -16.02
N LEU A 303 -15.12 -18.05 -14.73
CA LEU A 303 -14.58 -17.02 -13.83
C LEU A 303 -13.20 -16.52 -14.27
N ASP A 304 -12.46 -17.31 -15.06
CA ASP A 304 -11.15 -16.94 -15.62
C ASP A 304 -11.22 -15.75 -16.58
N SER A 305 -12.43 -15.42 -17.07
CA SER A 305 -12.65 -14.27 -17.96
C SER A 305 -12.77 -12.93 -17.24
N LEU A 306 -12.82 -12.93 -15.90
CA LEU A 306 -12.92 -11.72 -15.10
C LEU A 306 -11.56 -11.03 -15.00
N THR A 307 -11.55 -9.69 -15.05
CA THR A 307 -10.32 -8.92 -14.82
C THR A 307 -9.75 -9.23 -13.43
N PRO A 308 -8.47 -9.60 -13.30
CA PRO A 308 -7.87 -9.91 -12.02
C PRO A 308 -7.67 -8.66 -11.17
N VAL A 309 -7.80 -8.82 -9.85
CA VAL A 309 -7.35 -7.82 -8.88
C VAL A 309 -5.83 -7.89 -8.77
N ILE A 310 -5.17 -6.75 -8.97
CA ILE A 310 -3.72 -6.61 -8.95
C ILE A 310 -3.34 -5.67 -7.81
N MET A 311 -2.26 -6.02 -7.11
CA MET A 311 -1.59 -5.15 -6.15
C MET A 311 -0.35 -4.54 -6.80
N ALA A 312 -0.25 -3.22 -6.79
CA ALA A 312 0.97 -2.50 -7.15
C ALA A 312 1.74 -2.15 -5.87
N ILE A 313 3.06 -2.39 -5.87
CA ILE A 313 3.99 -2.00 -4.81
C ILE A 313 5.07 -1.10 -5.43
N VAL A 314 5.08 0.16 -5.03
CA VAL A 314 6.07 1.16 -5.46
C VAL A 314 7.06 1.40 -4.33
N THR A 315 8.30 0.95 -4.49
CA THR A 315 9.38 1.23 -3.53
C THR A 315 10.06 2.54 -3.90
N CYS A 316 10.06 3.49 -2.98
CA CYS A 316 10.69 4.79 -3.17
C CYS A 316 11.83 5.00 -2.16
N SER A 317 12.93 5.61 -2.59
CA SER A 317 13.87 6.21 -1.64
C SER A 317 13.31 7.54 -1.17
N PHE A 318 13.20 7.70 0.14
CA PHE A 318 12.69 8.88 0.80
C PHE A 318 13.77 9.49 1.70
N SER A 319 14.05 10.79 1.56
CA SER A 319 14.85 11.53 2.53
C SER A 319 14.22 12.89 2.83
N HIS A 320 14.32 13.30 4.10
CA HIS A 320 13.98 14.63 4.60
C HIS A 320 15.17 15.18 5.39
N ASP A 321 15.50 16.48 5.24
CA ASP A 321 16.58 17.20 5.93
C ASP A 321 17.99 16.60 5.80
N GLY A 322 18.34 16.06 4.63
CA GLY A 322 19.68 15.51 4.39
C GLY A 322 20.01 14.22 5.18
N LYS A 323 19.04 13.65 5.89
CA LYS A 323 19.16 12.33 6.55
C LYS A 323 19.27 11.21 5.52
N SER A 324 19.84 10.07 5.93
CA SER A 324 19.99 8.88 5.07
C SER A 324 18.68 8.51 4.39
N SER A 325 18.73 8.24 3.09
CA SER A 325 17.54 7.82 2.34
C SER A 325 17.06 6.47 2.83
N GLU A 326 15.82 6.39 3.31
CA GLU A 326 15.17 5.16 3.72
C GLU A 326 14.21 4.67 2.62
N PRO A 327 14.10 3.35 2.38
CA PRO A 327 13.11 2.81 1.46
C PRO A 327 11.71 2.82 2.09
N ILE A 328 10.76 3.44 1.40
CA ILE A 328 9.33 3.40 1.73
C ILE A 328 8.56 2.62 0.66
N GLU A 329 7.47 1.96 1.03
CA GLU A 329 6.67 1.11 0.15
C GLU A 329 5.24 1.66 0.07
N TRP A 330 4.83 2.03 -1.14
CA TRP A 330 3.47 2.47 -1.42
C TRP A 330 2.69 1.38 -2.13
N MET A 331 1.50 1.07 -1.61
CA MET A 331 0.68 -0.03 -2.08
C MET A 331 -0.72 0.42 -2.43
N TYR A 332 -1.26 -0.11 -3.53
CA TYR A 332 -2.66 0.03 -3.95
C TYR A 332 -3.14 -1.27 -4.61
N THR A 333 -4.43 -1.56 -4.48
CA THR A 333 -5.04 -2.79 -4.97
C THR A 333 -6.36 -2.48 -5.65
N SER A 334 -6.56 -2.91 -6.89
CA SER A 334 -7.87 -2.86 -7.56
C SER A 334 -7.92 -3.81 -8.76
N GLY A 335 -9.09 -3.91 -9.39
CA GLY A 335 -9.28 -4.58 -10.67
C GLY A 335 -8.82 -3.79 -11.90
N ASN A 336 -8.22 -2.61 -11.73
CA ASN A 336 -7.76 -1.76 -12.83
C ASN A 336 -6.45 -2.24 -13.46
N THR A 337 -6.01 -1.54 -14.50
CA THR A 337 -4.75 -1.83 -15.17
C THR A 337 -3.56 -1.67 -14.23
N ILE A 338 -2.46 -2.33 -14.59
CA ILE A 338 -1.17 -2.26 -13.88
C ILE A 338 -0.71 -0.80 -13.68
N VAL A 339 -0.90 0.05 -14.70
CA VAL A 339 -0.50 1.46 -14.67
C VAL A 339 -1.37 2.26 -13.71
N GLU A 340 -2.70 2.13 -13.81
CA GLU A 340 -3.64 2.81 -12.93
C GLU A 340 -3.41 2.45 -11.46
N ASN A 341 -3.15 1.16 -11.18
CA ASN A 341 -2.83 0.72 -9.83
C ASN A 341 -1.54 1.35 -9.29
N ALA A 342 -0.51 1.50 -10.12
CA ALA A 342 0.73 2.15 -9.73
C ALA A 342 0.55 3.66 -9.49
N ILE A 343 -0.25 4.33 -10.33
CA ILE A 343 -0.61 5.75 -10.15
C ILE A 343 -1.42 5.93 -8.86
N GLY A 344 -2.39 5.05 -8.58
CA GLY A 344 -3.18 5.06 -7.35
C GLY A 344 -2.31 4.88 -6.10
N ALA A 345 -1.30 3.99 -6.17
CA ALA A 345 -0.33 3.82 -5.09
C ALA A 345 0.48 5.10 -4.82
N CYS A 346 0.93 5.82 -5.85
CA CYS A 346 1.60 7.11 -5.66
C CYS A 346 0.63 8.17 -5.11
N SER A 347 -0.52 8.36 -5.75
CA SER A 347 -1.44 9.46 -5.44
C SER A 347 -2.01 9.38 -4.02
N LEU A 348 -2.43 8.18 -3.60
CA LEU A 348 -2.98 7.95 -2.26
C LEU A 348 -1.95 8.20 -1.16
N HIS A 349 -0.70 7.78 -1.35
CA HIS A 349 0.35 7.87 -0.33
C HIS A 349 1.06 9.22 -0.30
N MET A 350 1.03 9.96 -1.41
CA MET A 350 1.42 11.37 -1.45
C MET A 350 0.33 12.31 -0.92
N GLY A 351 -0.82 11.76 -0.51
CA GLY A 351 -1.91 12.54 0.10
C GLY A 351 -2.49 13.60 -0.83
N LEU A 352 -2.50 13.35 -2.15
CA LEU A 352 -3.09 14.27 -3.11
C LEU A 352 -4.60 14.42 -2.82
N THR A 353 -5.11 15.63 -2.97
CA THR A 353 -6.55 15.93 -2.82
C THR A 353 -7.29 15.57 -4.11
N GLU A 354 -8.61 15.41 -4.04
CA GLU A 354 -9.46 15.10 -5.21
C GLU A 354 -9.23 16.07 -6.37
N ASP A 355 -9.07 17.37 -6.09
CA ASP A 355 -8.83 18.42 -7.09
C ASP A 355 -7.53 18.24 -7.89
N ILE A 356 -6.59 17.45 -7.36
CA ILE A 356 -5.22 17.26 -7.85
C ILE A 356 -4.97 15.81 -8.27
N ALA A 357 -5.85 14.89 -7.87
CA ALA A 357 -5.77 13.47 -8.19
C ALA A 357 -5.92 13.18 -9.69
N ASN A 358 -6.48 14.11 -10.47
CA ASN A 358 -6.54 13.98 -11.93
C ASN A 358 -5.14 14.08 -12.54
N VAL A 359 -4.66 12.97 -13.10
CA VAL A 359 -3.34 12.88 -13.74
C VAL A 359 -3.52 12.75 -15.24
N SER A 360 -3.05 13.74 -16.00
CA SER A 360 -2.89 13.63 -17.45
C SER A 360 -1.46 13.20 -17.77
N THR A 361 -1.28 12.07 -18.43
CA THR A 361 0.04 11.53 -18.79
C THR A 361 0.23 11.50 -20.31
N SER A 362 1.43 11.87 -20.76
CA SER A 362 1.86 11.77 -22.16
C SER A 362 3.24 11.14 -22.19
N THR A 363 3.32 9.93 -22.71
CA THR A 363 4.56 9.14 -22.78
C THR A 363 4.96 8.94 -24.23
N LYS A 364 6.22 9.24 -24.58
CA LYS A 364 6.78 9.04 -25.91
C LYS A 364 8.13 8.30 -25.84
N THR A 365 8.33 7.33 -26.72
CA THR A 365 9.64 6.72 -26.97
C THR A 365 10.47 7.66 -27.84
N LEU A 366 11.72 7.90 -27.46
CA LEU A 366 12.60 8.90 -28.10
C LEU A 366 13.42 8.36 -29.28
N ASP A 367 13.32 7.06 -29.53
CA ASP A 367 13.99 6.37 -30.62
C ASP A 367 13.23 5.06 -30.94
N SER A 368 13.55 4.44 -32.07
CA SER A 368 13.01 3.17 -32.55
C SER A 368 13.77 1.94 -32.03
N THR A 369 14.91 2.12 -31.35
CA THR A 369 15.71 1.02 -30.80
C THR A 369 15.10 0.41 -29.53
N ILE A 370 15.35 -0.88 -29.29
CA ILE A 370 14.86 -1.61 -28.09
C ILE A 370 15.37 -0.97 -26.79
N ASP A 371 16.53 -0.32 -26.84
CA ASP A 371 17.16 0.37 -25.70
C ASP A 371 16.82 1.87 -25.64
N SER A 372 15.81 2.32 -26.38
CA SER A 372 15.38 3.71 -26.41
C SER A 372 14.97 4.22 -25.03
N LEU A 373 15.30 5.47 -24.73
CA LEU A 373 14.76 6.18 -23.58
C LEU A 373 13.30 6.60 -23.84
N VAL A 374 12.55 6.68 -22.75
CA VAL A 374 11.16 7.12 -22.72
C VAL A 374 11.09 8.47 -22.01
N GLU A 375 10.42 9.43 -22.63
CA GLU A 375 10.05 10.69 -21.99
C GLU A 375 8.58 10.64 -21.59
N THR A 376 8.30 10.91 -20.32
CA THR A 376 6.93 11.10 -19.84
C THR A 376 6.74 12.50 -19.31
N THR A 377 5.70 13.16 -19.80
CA THR A 377 5.17 14.42 -19.28
C THR A 377 3.87 14.15 -18.54
N VAL A 378 3.74 14.75 -17.37
CA VAL A 378 2.58 14.62 -16.49
C VAL A 378 2.06 15.99 -16.14
N ILE A 379 0.74 16.15 -16.12
CA ILE A 379 0.04 17.34 -15.62
C ILE A 379 -0.90 16.90 -14.51
N LEU A 380 -0.83 17.56 -13.35
CA LEU A 380 -1.73 17.32 -12.22
C LEU A 380 -2.84 18.38 -12.17
N GLY A 381 -4.08 17.92 -12.02
CA GLY A 381 -5.28 18.75 -11.90
C GLY A 381 -5.82 19.27 -13.24
N ASN A 382 -7.02 19.88 -13.18
CA ASN A 382 -7.75 20.36 -14.37
C ASN A 382 -7.23 21.71 -14.92
N LYS A 383 -6.38 22.40 -14.16
CA LYS A 383 -5.66 23.60 -14.59
C LYS A 383 -4.21 23.19 -14.74
N GLN A 384 -3.57 23.45 -15.87
CA GLN A 384 -2.19 23.07 -16.22
C GLN A 384 -1.11 23.73 -15.32
N GLN A 385 -1.30 23.74 -14.00
CA GLN A 385 -0.46 24.46 -13.04
C GLN A 385 0.78 23.67 -12.65
N TYR A 386 0.67 22.33 -12.54
CA TYR A 386 1.75 21.47 -12.06
C TYR A 386 2.13 20.46 -13.14
N GLN A 387 3.38 20.54 -13.60
CA GLN A 387 3.91 19.73 -14.69
C GLN A 387 5.18 19.00 -14.25
N GLY A 388 5.23 17.69 -14.51
CA GLY A 388 6.41 16.87 -14.29
C GLY A 388 6.91 16.25 -15.58
N ILE A 389 8.21 16.34 -15.84
CA ILE A 389 8.87 15.68 -16.97
C ILE A 389 9.96 14.76 -16.42
N TRP A 390 10.00 13.53 -16.92
CA TRP A 390 11.07 12.58 -16.59
C TRP A 390 11.49 11.80 -17.83
N VAL A 391 12.76 11.39 -17.87
CA VAL A 391 13.34 10.58 -18.95
C VAL A 391 14.14 9.43 -18.34
N ASP A 392 13.77 8.20 -18.66
CA ASP A 392 14.47 6.98 -18.23
C ASP A 392 14.15 5.81 -19.19
N ARG A 393 14.69 4.61 -18.94
CA ARG A 393 14.43 3.43 -19.78
C ARG A 393 13.08 2.75 -19.51
N ASP A 394 12.63 2.75 -18.26
CA ASP A 394 11.38 2.09 -17.85
C ASP A 394 10.20 3.06 -17.95
N SER A 395 9.22 2.74 -18.79
CA SER A 395 8.08 3.63 -19.09
C SER A 395 7.21 3.91 -17.86
N ILE A 396 6.94 2.91 -17.02
CA ILE A 396 6.06 3.06 -15.87
C ILE A 396 6.81 3.79 -14.74
N ILE A 397 8.06 3.41 -14.45
CA ILE A 397 8.88 4.13 -13.47
C ILE A 397 9.06 5.59 -13.88
N THR A 398 9.29 5.86 -15.17
CA THR A 398 9.38 7.23 -15.71
C THR A 398 8.09 8.00 -15.47
N MET A 399 6.93 7.39 -15.73
CA MET A 399 5.63 7.99 -15.47
C MET A 399 5.42 8.30 -13.98
N LEU A 400 5.65 7.35 -13.08
CA LEU A 400 5.51 7.54 -11.64
C LEU A 400 6.48 8.61 -11.12
N GLN A 401 7.70 8.63 -11.66
CA GLN A 401 8.70 9.62 -11.27
C GLN A 401 8.32 11.03 -11.73
N ALA A 402 7.70 11.17 -12.90
CA ALA A 402 7.13 12.42 -13.38
C ALA A 402 5.92 12.87 -12.54
N ILE A 403 5.04 11.94 -12.11
CA ILE A 403 3.94 12.24 -11.16
C ILE A 403 4.47 12.77 -9.84
N ILE A 404 5.44 12.05 -9.22
CA ILE A 404 6.08 12.47 -7.97
C ILE A 404 6.67 13.87 -8.11
N TYR A 405 7.20 14.17 -9.29
CA TYR A 405 7.82 15.45 -9.56
C TYR A 405 6.81 16.59 -9.69
N ALA A 406 5.72 16.39 -10.43
CA ALA A 406 4.61 17.33 -10.48
C ALA A 406 4.00 17.56 -9.08
N ALA A 407 3.84 16.49 -8.29
CA ALA A 407 3.30 16.57 -6.94
C ALA A 407 4.24 17.33 -5.98
N LYS A 408 5.57 17.22 -6.17
CA LYS A 408 6.53 18.04 -5.43
C LYS A 408 6.36 19.52 -5.70
N GLN A 409 6.12 19.93 -6.95
CA GLN A 409 5.85 21.34 -7.26
C GLN A 409 4.62 21.83 -6.50
N TRP A 410 3.55 21.04 -6.51
CA TRP A 410 2.35 21.37 -5.74
C TRP A 410 2.66 21.53 -4.25
N LEU A 411 3.42 20.61 -3.65
CA LEU A 411 3.84 20.72 -2.24
C LEU A 411 4.64 22.00 -1.96
N VAL A 412 5.56 22.38 -2.87
CA VAL A 412 6.35 23.62 -2.75
C VAL A 412 5.44 24.84 -2.70
N ASP A 413 4.48 24.91 -3.63
CA ASP A 413 3.53 26.01 -3.70
C ASP A 413 2.66 26.10 -2.44
N GLN A 414 2.15 24.97 -1.96
CA GLN A 414 1.33 24.96 -0.74
C GLN A 414 2.14 25.36 0.49
N ASN A 415 3.39 24.90 0.59
CA ASN A 415 4.30 25.28 1.66
C ASN A 415 4.63 26.77 1.65
N THR A 416 4.97 27.31 0.47
CA THR A 416 5.29 28.74 0.30
C THR A 416 4.08 29.62 0.61
N SER A 417 2.86 29.13 0.31
CA SER A 417 1.62 29.83 0.66
C SER A 417 1.20 29.71 2.13
N GLY A 418 1.94 28.95 2.95
CA GLY A 418 1.65 28.69 4.36
C GLY A 418 0.42 27.80 4.60
N ARG A 419 -0.11 27.15 3.56
CA ARG A 419 -1.29 26.27 3.66
C ARG A 419 -0.94 24.85 4.10
N LEU A 420 0.30 24.43 3.85
CA LEU A 420 0.83 23.12 4.22
C LEU A 420 2.20 23.29 4.85
N ASP A 421 2.54 22.42 5.80
CA ASP A 421 3.83 22.34 6.46
C ASP A 421 4.54 21.08 5.95
N ILE A 422 5.71 21.29 5.34
CA ILE A 422 6.48 20.20 4.72
C ILE A 422 7.08 19.23 5.75
N GLU A 423 7.37 19.68 6.97
CA GLU A 423 7.87 18.82 8.06
C GLU A 423 6.77 17.88 8.54
N ILE A 424 5.56 18.42 8.73
CA ILE A 424 4.37 17.64 9.08
C ILE A 424 4.08 16.62 7.96
N TYR A 425 4.08 17.04 6.70
CA TYR A 425 3.91 16.15 5.55
C TYR A 425 4.97 15.05 5.51
N GLY A 426 6.24 15.41 5.63
CA GLY A 426 7.36 14.47 5.53
C GLY A 426 7.32 13.42 6.65
N SER A 427 7.03 13.86 7.87
CA SER A 427 6.85 12.99 9.04
C SER A 427 5.65 12.05 8.84
N ALA A 428 4.49 12.57 8.44
CA ALA A 428 3.28 11.80 8.21
C ALA A 428 3.47 10.72 7.12
N CYS A 429 4.10 11.08 6.00
CA CYS A 429 4.39 10.14 4.92
C CYS A 429 5.28 8.97 5.39
N LYS A 430 6.33 9.28 6.17
CA LYS A 430 7.24 8.26 6.72
C LYS A 430 6.52 7.34 7.70
N ALA A 431 5.82 7.92 8.68
CA ALA A 431 5.13 7.16 9.71
C ALA A 431 4.02 6.28 9.11
N LEU A 432 3.26 6.79 8.13
CA LEU A 432 2.22 6.04 7.45
C LEU A 432 2.78 4.83 6.67
N SER A 433 3.92 4.99 5.99
CA SER A 433 4.54 3.87 5.26
C SER A 433 4.94 2.74 6.22
N GLU A 434 5.56 3.06 7.35
CA GLU A 434 5.98 2.05 8.34
C GLU A 434 4.76 1.37 8.98
N LEU A 435 3.75 2.14 9.36
CA LEU A 435 2.49 1.62 9.90
C LEU A 435 1.80 0.67 8.93
N ARG A 436 1.68 1.05 7.66
CA ARG A 436 1.05 0.20 6.63
C ARG A 436 1.84 -1.09 6.42
N LYS A 437 3.17 -1.04 6.40
CA LYS A 437 4.01 -2.23 6.28
C LYS A 437 3.76 -3.21 7.43
N ARG A 438 3.79 -2.74 8.68
CA ARG A 438 3.48 -3.55 9.88
C ARG A 438 2.06 -4.11 9.83
N LEU A 439 1.07 -3.27 9.52
CA LEU A 439 -0.34 -3.67 9.42
C LEU A 439 -0.58 -4.70 8.31
N THR A 440 0.03 -4.55 7.14
CA THR A 440 -0.10 -5.51 6.03
C THR A 440 0.43 -6.89 6.43
N ARG A 441 1.55 -6.95 7.17
CA ARG A 441 2.07 -8.22 7.71
C ARG A 441 1.09 -8.86 8.68
N ALA A 442 0.60 -8.10 9.67
CA ALA A 442 -0.40 -8.60 10.62
C ALA A 442 -1.67 -9.10 9.93
N ARG A 443 -2.21 -8.34 8.96
CA ARG A 443 -3.38 -8.74 8.17
C ARG A 443 -3.14 -10.05 7.43
N ARG A 444 -1.96 -10.22 6.81
CA ARG A 444 -1.60 -11.44 6.09
C ARG A 444 -1.51 -12.66 7.00
N ALA A 445 -0.94 -12.51 8.19
CA ALA A 445 -0.87 -13.59 9.18
C ALA A 445 -2.27 -14.04 9.63
N PHE A 446 -3.18 -13.10 9.93
CA PHE A 446 -4.59 -13.42 10.26
C PHE A 446 -5.32 -14.14 9.12
N GLN A 447 -5.06 -13.73 7.87
CA GLN A 447 -5.67 -14.34 6.69
C GLN A 447 -5.21 -15.78 6.47
N LYS A 448 -3.99 -16.09 6.91
CA LYS A 448 -3.38 -17.41 6.84
C LYS A 448 -3.56 -18.25 8.10
N PHE A 449 -4.39 -17.81 9.06
CA PHE A 449 -4.58 -18.44 10.37
C PHE A 449 -3.31 -18.53 11.23
N GLN A 450 -2.26 -17.76 10.93
CA GLN A 450 -0.97 -17.78 11.64
C GLN A 450 -1.04 -16.94 12.92
N PHE A 451 -1.96 -17.25 13.82
CA PHE A 451 -2.19 -16.47 15.04
C PHE A 451 -1.07 -16.55 16.07
N LEU A 452 -0.20 -17.56 15.94
CA LEU A 452 0.99 -17.75 16.79
C LEU A 452 2.18 -16.88 16.36
N ASP A 453 2.14 -16.33 15.14
CA ASP A 453 3.22 -15.46 14.64
C ASP A 453 3.34 -14.20 15.52
N GLN A 454 4.56 -13.67 15.63
CA GLN A 454 4.83 -12.51 16.49
C GLN A 454 4.01 -11.27 16.08
N GLU A 455 3.70 -11.15 14.79
CA GLU A 455 2.88 -10.10 14.20
C GLU A 455 1.41 -10.13 14.65
N CYS A 456 0.91 -11.28 15.12
CA CYS A 456 -0.45 -11.45 15.64
C CYS A 456 -0.56 -11.24 17.15
N GLN A 457 0.56 -10.97 17.84
CA GLN A 457 0.56 -10.76 19.27
C GLN A 457 -0.26 -9.51 19.64
N PRO A 458 -1.11 -9.57 20.69
CA PRO A 458 -1.96 -8.44 21.09
C PRO A 458 -1.17 -7.14 21.31
N ALA A 459 0.03 -7.25 21.88
CA ALA A 459 0.91 -6.10 22.12
C ALA A 459 1.35 -5.39 20.83
N GLU A 460 1.63 -6.15 19.76
CA GLU A 460 2.08 -5.58 18.49
C GLU A 460 0.91 -4.92 17.74
N ILE A 461 -0.26 -5.57 17.71
CA ILE A 461 -1.48 -5.01 17.10
C ILE A 461 -1.89 -3.72 17.82
N LYS A 462 -1.88 -3.73 19.16
CA LYS A 462 -2.18 -2.55 19.98
C LYS A 462 -1.17 -1.42 19.70
N LYS A 463 0.12 -1.73 19.61
CA LYS A 463 1.15 -0.75 19.26
C LYS A 463 0.93 -0.11 17.89
N ILE A 464 0.45 -0.86 16.89
CA ILE A 464 0.08 -0.30 15.57
C ILE A 464 -1.07 0.70 15.73
N ALA A 465 -2.12 0.33 16.47
CA ALA A 465 -3.28 1.21 16.71
C ALA A 465 -2.88 2.48 17.48
N ASP A 466 -2.13 2.35 18.58
CA ASP A 466 -1.69 3.48 19.41
C ASP A 466 -0.80 4.43 18.62
N THR A 467 0.16 3.90 17.85
CA THR A 467 1.02 4.72 16.98
C THR A 467 0.19 5.46 15.93
N ALA A 468 -0.78 4.80 15.29
CA ALA A 468 -1.64 5.46 14.28
C ALA A 468 -2.47 6.59 14.90
N ARG A 469 -2.99 6.39 16.11
CA ARG A 469 -3.75 7.41 16.86
C ARG A 469 -2.85 8.59 17.28
N ASP A 470 -1.63 8.32 17.73
CA ASP A 470 -0.71 9.37 18.15
C ASP A 470 -0.19 10.19 16.98
N GLU A 471 0.08 9.58 15.83
CA GLU A 471 0.40 10.34 14.60
C GLU A 471 -0.79 11.16 14.11
N LEU A 472 -2.01 10.63 14.19
CA LEU A 472 -3.22 11.37 13.82
C LEU A 472 -3.40 12.66 14.63
N LYS A 473 -3.05 12.66 15.93
CA LYS A 473 -3.12 13.86 16.80
C LYS A 473 -2.14 14.96 16.39
N LYS A 474 -1.03 14.61 15.70
CA LYS A 474 -0.02 15.57 15.24
C LYS A 474 -0.40 16.27 13.94
N ILE A 475 -1.35 15.70 13.20
CA ILE A 475 -1.77 16.22 11.89
C ILE A 475 -2.96 17.17 12.08
N PRO A 476 -2.87 18.42 11.63
CA PRO A 476 -3.92 19.39 11.87
C PRO A 476 -5.15 19.12 10.97
N LYS A 477 -6.31 19.67 11.36
CA LYS A 477 -7.63 19.23 10.86
C LYS A 477 -8.05 19.88 9.54
N GLU A 478 -7.21 20.72 8.95
CA GLU A 478 -7.49 21.40 7.69
C GLU A 478 -7.71 20.39 6.54
N ASN A 479 -8.56 20.76 5.58
CA ASN A 479 -8.94 19.87 4.47
C ASN A 479 -7.74 19.38 3.64
N ILE A 480 -6.67 20.17 3.56
CA ILE A 480 -5.45 19.81 2.81
C ILE A 480 -4.75 18.55 3.37
N TYR A 481 -4.92 18.26 4.66
CA TYR A 481 -4.37 17.06 5.32
C TYR A 481 -5.36 15.90 5.42
N PHE A 482 -6.59 16.08 4.92
CA PHE A 482 -7.67 15.09 5.10
C PHE A 482 -7.27 13.70 4.57
N SER A 483 -6.62 13.63 3.40
CA SER A 483 -6.16 12.36 2.83
C SER A 483 -5.19 11.62 3.76
N TYR A 484 -4.28 12.32 4.44
CA TYR A 484 -3.38 11.70 5.43
C TYR A 484 -4.14 11.26 6.67
N ARG A 485 -4.96 12.14 7.26
CA ARG A 485 -5.78 11.82 8.43
C ARG A 485 -6.63 10.57 8.18
N LEU A 486 -7.32 10.52 7.04
CA LEU A 486 -8.12 9.37 6.62
C LEU A 486 -7.31 8.08 6.61
N ASN A 487 -6.08 8.11 6.07
CA ASN A 487 -5.21 6.94 6.04
C ASN A 487 -4.71 6.49 7.42
N PHE A 488 -4.47 7.41 8.36
CA PHE A 488 -4.20 7.03 9.76
C PHE A 488 -5.42 6.43 10.45
N TYR A 489 -6.63 6.98 10.22
CA TYR A 489 -7.86 6.34 10.68
C TYR A 489 -8.02 4.93 10.12
N ARG A 490 -7.73 4.71 8.83
CA ARG A 490 -7.74 3.36 8.22
C ARG A 490 -6.82 2.40 8.97
N CYS A 491 -5.58 2.82 9.22
CA CYS A 491 -4.61 2.02 9.96
C CYS A 491 -5.09 1.69 11.38
N TYR A 492 -5.60 2.69 12.10
CA TYR A 492 -6.15 2.53 13.44
C TYR A 492 -7.32 1.54 13.47
N PHE A 493 -8.35 1.75 12.66
CA PHE A 493 -9.56 0.92 12.67
C PHE A 493 -9.29 -0.52 12.19
N LEU A 494 -8.41 -0.70 11.20
CA LEU A 494 -8.01 -2.04 10.77
C LEU A 494 -7.25 -2.78 11.88
N ALA A 495 -6.35 -2.10 12.61
CA ALA A 495 -5.64 -2.69 13.74
C ALA A 495 -6.61 -3.07 14.89
N ARG A 496 -7.49 -2.16 15.29
CA ARG A 496 -8.51 -2.46 16.32
C ARG A 496 -9.44 -3.59 15.91
N ARG A 497 -9.79 -3.68 14.63
CA ARG A 497 -10.56 -4.81 14.10
C ARG A 497 -9.81 -6.14 14.20
N LEU A 498 -8.50 -6.17 13.96
CA LEU A 498 -7.69 -7.40 14.17
C LEU A 498 -7.68 -7.83 15.63
N GLU A 499 -7.57 -6.87 16.55
CA GLU A 499 -7.64 -7.12 18.00
C GLU A 499 -9.01 -7.63 18.44
N LEU A 500 -10.09 -7.03 17.89
CA LEU A 500 -11.46 -7.48 18.11
C LEU A 500 -11.67 -8.91 17.61
N ARG A 501 -11.17 -9.21 16.40
CA ARG A 501 -11.21 -10.55 15.82
C ARG A 501 -10.48 -11.58 16.68
N LEU A 502 -9.28 -11.25 17.16
CA LEU A 502 -8.50 -12.14 18.03
C LEU A 502 -9.27 -12.43 19.33
N SER A 503 -9.83 -11.40 19.95
CA SER A 503 -10.67 -11.51 21.15
C SER A 503 -11.90 -12.40 20.89
N ASN A 504 -12.56 -12.22 19.74
CA ASN A 504 -13.68 -13.04 19.30
C ASN A 504 -13.29 -14.51 19.04
N PHE A 505 -12.08 -14.80 18.56
CA PHE A 505 -11.61 -16.17 18.33
C PHE A 505 -11.29 -16.87 19.64
N GLN A 506 -10.51 -16.23 20.51
CA GLN A 506 -10.09 -16.75 21.82
C GLN A 506 -11.23 -16.77 22.85
N GLY A 507 -12.38 -16.15 22.53
CA GLY A 507 -13.53 -16.05 23.41
C GLY A 507 -13.35 -15.10 24.58
N ASN A 508 -12.48 -14.08 24.44
CA ASN A 508 -12.36 -12.99 25.40
C ASN A 508 -13.40 -11.90 25.08
N ILE A 509 -14.67 -12.19 25.39
CA ILE A 509 -15.80 -11.36 24.99
C ILE A 509 -15.85 -10.03 25.77
N SER A 510 -15.37 -9.99 27.01
CA SER A 510 -15.25 -8.73 27.77
C SER A 510 -14.28 -7.76 27.10
N ASN A 511 -13.12 -8.24 26.60
CA ASN A 511 -12.21 -7.38 25.84
C ASN A 511 -12.81 -6.95 24.50
N ALA A 512 -13.53 -7.85 23.81
CA ALA A 512 -14.23 -7.51 22.58
C ALA A 512 -15.23 -6.35 22.77
N GLN A 513 -15.96 -6.34 23.89
CA GLN A 513 -16.87 -5.25 24.25
C GLN A 513 -16.12 -3.91 24.37
N LEU A 514 -15.03 -3.87 25.14
CA LEU A 514 -14.22 -2.66 25.33
C LEU A 514 -13.69 -2.11 24.00
N ILE A 515 -13.26 -3.01 23.10
CA ILE A 515 -12.79 -2.61 21.76
C ILE A 515 -13.91 -2.01 20.93
N ILE A 516 -15.12 -2.60 20.95
CA ILE A 516 -16.28 -2.08 20.23
C ILE A 516 -16.67 -0.70 20.75
N GLU A 517 -16.70 -0.51 22.07
CA GLU A 517 -17.00 0.78 22.71
C GLU A 517 -15.97 1.84 22.31
N GLU A 518 -14.68 1.52 22.34
CA GLU A 518 -13.62 2.44 21.92
C GLU A 518 -13.73 2.83 20.44
N ILE A 519 -13.99 1.86 19.55
CA ILE A 519 -14.17 2.13 18.12
C ILE A 519 -15.34 3.10 17.90
N ASN A 520 -16.48 2.87 18.58
CA ASN A 520 -17.66 3.71 18.44
C ASN A 520 -17.39 5.15 18.89
N GLN A 521 -16.69 5.34 20.02
CA GLN A 521 -16.31 6.67 20.51
C GLN A 521 -15.49 7.45 19.47
N VAL A 522 -14.49 6.82 18.85
CA VAL A 522 -13.66 7.49 17.83
C VAL A 522 -14.46 7.81 16.57
N LEU A 523 -15.43 6.97 16.18
CA LEU A 523 -16.25 7.19 15.00
C LEU A 523 -17.26 8.34 15.14
N GLU A 524 -17.62 8.71 16.36
CA GLU A 524 -18.51 9.85 16.63
C GLU A 524 -17.81 11.21 16.42
N GLU A 525 -16.47 11.24 16.41
CA GLU A 525 -15.70 12.48 16.32
C GLU A 525 -15.62 13.09 14.91
N ASP A 526 -15.75 12.30 13.84
CA ASP A 526 -15.54 12.76 12.46
C ASP A 526 -16.49 12.08 11.45
N GLN A 527 -17.60 12.77 11.15
CA GLN A 527 -18.64 12.26 10.24
C GLN A 527 -18.15 12.06 8.80
N LYS A 528 -17.17 12.86 8.34
CA LYS A 528 -16.62 12.73 6.98
C LYS A 528 -15.79 11.44 6.87
N VAL A 529 -15.02 11.12 7.90
CA VAL A 529 -14.30 9.83 7.98
C VAL A 529 -15.27 8.65 7.96
N LYS A 530 -16.39 8.73 8.67
CA LYS A 530 -17.42 7.68 8.67
C LYS A 530 -18.00 7.40 7.28
N GLN A 531 -18.17 8.43 6.46
CA GLN A 531 -18.66 8.30 5.09
C GLN A 531 -17.63 7.68 4.14
N GLU A 532 -16.34 7.99 4.33
CA GLU A 532 -15.27 7.47 3.48
C GLU A 532 -14.84 6.05 3.86
N LEU A 533 -14.97 5.64 5.13
CA LEU A 533 -14.48 4.33 5.63
C LEU A 533 -15.50 3.20 5.65
N VAL A 534 -16.57 3.30 4.86
CA VAL A 534 -17.69 2.32 4.86
C VAL A 534 -17.24 0.85 4.76
N PRO A 535 -16.32 0.44 3.85
CA PRO A 535 -15.84 -0.94 3.82
C PRO A 535 -15.18 -1.39 5.13
N ILE A 536 -14.43 -0.52 5.81
CA ILE A 536 -13.81 -0.84 7.12
C ILE A 536 -14.87 -0.94 8.21
N LEU A 537 -15.89 -0.09 8.18
CA LEU A 537 -17.02 -0.16 9.11
C LEU A 537 -17.80 -1.47 8.95
N ALA A 538 -18.03 -1.91 7.71
CA ALA A 538 -18.62 -3.22 7.44
C ALA A 538 -17.76 -4.36 8.01
N LEU A 539 -16.44 -4.26 7.87
CA LEU A 539 -15.51 -5.23 8.47
C LEU A 539 -15.56 -5.26 10.01
N ILE A 540 -15.77 -4.12 10.66
CA ILE A 540 -15.99 -4.04 12.11
C ILE A 540 -17.37 -4.62 12.47
N GLN A 541 -18.41 -4.24 11.75
CA GLN A 541 -19.77 -4.75 11.96
C GLN A 541 -19.82 -6.28 11.85
N SER A 542 -19.06 -6.85 10.90
CA SER A 542 -18.93 -8.31 10.76
C SER A 542 -18.41 -9.01 12.02
N GLU A 543 -17.58 -8.33 12.82
CA GLU A 543 -17.12 -8.82 14.12
C GLU A 543 -18.13 -8.55 15.24
N VAL A 544 -18.86 -7.43 15.17
CA VAL A 544 -19.97 -7.12 16.10
C VAL A 544 -21.06 -8.20 16.01
N TYR A 545 -21.38 -8.68 14.81
CA TYR A 545 -22.28 -9.82 14.61
C TYR A 545 -21.85 -11.04 15.42
N LEU A 546 -20.57 -11.42 15.34
CA LEU A 546 -20.04 -12.58 16.07
C LEU A 546 -19.98 -12.34 17.58
N TYR A 547 -19.68 -11.12 18.01
CA TYR A 547 -19.72 -10.71 19.42
C TYR A 547 -21.15 -10.84 19.96
N LYS A 548 -22.14 -10.24 19.29
CA LYS A 548 -23.56 -10.26 19.71
C LYS A 548 -24.14 -11.68 19.73
N LEU A 549 -23.75 -12.51 18.77
CA LEU A 549 -24.07 -13.93 18.77
C LEU A 549 -23.55 -14.63 20.03
N SER A 550 -22.31 -14.35 20.45
CA SER A 550 -21.70 -14.92 21.67
C SER A 550 -22.32 -14.39 22.97
N CYS A 551 -22.81 -13.15 22.96
CA CYS A 551 -23.42 -12.53 24.14
C CYS A 551 -24.78 -13.14 24.48
N GLY A 552 -25.61 -13.45 23.48
CA GLY A 552 -26.95 -14.00 23.73
C GLY A 552 -28.00 -13.01 24.25
N HIS A 553 -27.66 -11.72 24.41
CA HIS A 553 -28.54 -10.73 25.06
C HIS A 553 -29.42 -9.92 24.10
N ASP A 554 -29.19 -9.98 22.78
CA ASP A 554 -29.91 -9.15 21.81
C ASP A 554 -31.18 -9.85 21.30
N PRO A 555 -32.39 -9.45 21.73
CA PRO A 555 -33.62 -10.16 21.39
C PRO A 555 -33.95 -10.11 19.89
N ASP A 556 -33.53 -9.06 19.18
CA ASP A 556 -33.84 -8.89 17.76
C ASP A 556 -33.00 -9.83 16.89
N LEU A 557 -31.78 -10.17 17.32
CA LEU A 557 -30.93 -11.19 16.69
C LEU A 557 -31.53 -12.60 16.82
N PHE A 558 -32.00 -12.96 18.02
CA PHE A 558 -32.51 -14.31 18.27
C PHE A 558 -33.95 -14.52 17.81
N SER A 559 -34.74 -13.45 17.63
CA SER A 559 -36.08 -13.51 17.04
C SER A 559 -36.05 -13.69 15.52
N GLN A 560 -36.55 -14.83 15.01
CA GLN A 560 -36.59 -15.14 13.58
C GLN A 560 -37.25 -14.03 12.74
N SER A 561 -38.35 -13.44 13.23
CA SER A 561 -39.09 -12.38 12.52
C SER A 561 -38.33 -11.05 12.38
N LYS A 562 -37.34 -10.80 13.24
CA LYS A 562 -36.59 -9.53 13.28
C LYS A 562 -35.14 -9.66 12.82
N ARG A 563 -34.60 -10.88 12.87
CA ARG A 563 -33.19 -11.18 12.61
C ARG A 563 -32.71 -10.67 11.26
N SER A 564 -33.47 -10.89 10.19
CA SER A 564 -33.08 -10.44 8.85
C SER A 564 -32.88 -8.92 8.77
N ASN A 565 -33.78 -8.15 9.39
CA ASN A 565 -33.68 -6.69 9.47
C ASN A 565 -32.50 -6.25 10.35
N TRP A 566 -32.27 -6.94 11.48
CA TRP A 566 -31.13 -6.68 12.36
C TRP A 566 -29.79 -6.95 11.69
N LEU A 567 -29.70 -8.04 10.91
CA LEU A 567 -28.53 -8.36 10.10
C LEU A 567 -28.33 -7.33 8.99
N GLY A 568 -29.41 -6.81 8.39
CA GLY A 568 -29.35 -5.65 7.50
C GLY A 568 -28.43 -5.85 6.29
N LEU A 569 -28.37 -7.07 5.76
CA LEU A 569 -27.45 -7.47 4.67
C LEU A 569 -27.57 -6.54 3.46
N GLU A 570 -28.79 -6.30 2.99
CA GLU A 570 -29.05 -5.44 1.82
C GLU A 570 -28.59 -3.99 2.07
N ALA A 571 -28.80 -3.47 3.29
CA ALA A 571 -28.37 -2.13 3.66
C ALA A 571 -26.85 -2.00 3.68
N TRP A 572 -26.13 -3.01 4.19
CA TRP A 572 -24.67 -3.03 4.16
C TRP A 572 -24.10 -3.24 2.77
N ASP A 573 -24.68 -4.15 1.99
CA ASP A 573 -24.30 -4.39 0.60
C ASP A 573 -24.43 -3.11 -0.23
N SER A 574 -25.56 -2.42 -0.13
CA SER A 574 -25.79 -1.12 -0.78
C SER A 574 -24.79 -0.06 -0.34
N LYS A 575 -24.51 0.06 0.98
CA LYS A 575 -23.52 1.01 1.50
C LYS A 575 -22.12 0.73 0.98
N ILE A 576 -21.67 -0.53 0.97
CA ILE A 576 -20.34 -0.91 0.50
C ILE A 576 -20.20 -0.59 -0.99
N ARG A 577 -21.21 -0.94 -1.81
CA ARG A 577 -21.21 -0.63 -3.24
C ARG A 577 -21.25 0.88 -3.49
N GLY A 578 -22.01 1.63 -2.70
CA GLY A 578 -22.08 3.09 -2.78
C GLY A 578 -20.79 3.82 -2.36
N ALA A 579 -19.84 3.12 -1.71
CA ALA A 579 -18.52 3.68 -1.40
C ALA A 579 -17.58 3.71 -2.64
N ILE A 580 -17.93 2.96 -3.69
CA ILE A 580 -17.21 2.90 -4.97
C ILE A 580 -17.67 4.10 -5.80
N LYS A 581 -16.91 5.20 -5.72
CA LYS A 581 -17.23 6.46 -6.39
C LYS A 581 -15.93 7.18 -6.78
N PRO A 582 -15.92 7.95 -7.89
CA PRO A 582 -14.77 8.78 -8.26
C PRO A 582 -14.35 9.71 -7.11
N GLY A 583 -13.04 9.86 -6.91
CA GLY A 583 -12.47 10.68 -5.83
C GLY A 583 -12.44 10.03 -4.43
N SER A 584 -13.09 8.89 -4.25
CA SER A 584 -13.00 8.08 -3.02
C SER A 584 -11.66 7.33 -2.94
N CYS A 585 -11.23 7.00 -1.72
CA CYS A 585 -10.12 6.05 -1.54
C CYS A 585 -10.46 4.60 -1.95
N TYR A 586 -11.72 4.37 -2.34
CA TYR A 586 -12.29 3.13 -2.85
C TYR A 586 -12.91 3.31 -4.24
N GLU A 587 -12.38 4.23 -5.06
CA GLU A 587 -12.84 4.47 -6.43
C GLU A 587 -13.07 3.19 -7.23
N ASP A 588 -12.23 2.18 -7.00
CA ASP A 588 -12.35 0.86 -7.58
C ASP A 588 -12.45 -0.24 -6.51
N PRO A 589 -13.10 -1.39 -6.82
CA PRO A 589 -13.16 -2.52 -5.91
C PRO A 589 -11.78 -3.13 -5.71
N GLY A 590 -11.17 -2.79 -4.57
CA GLY A 590 -9.89 -3.29 -4.11
C GLY A 590 -10.00 -4.29 -2.97
N TRP A 591 -8.88 -4.50 -2.26
CA TRP A 591 -8.77 -5.43 -1.16
C TRP A 591 -9.87 -5.25 -0.09
N ASP A 592 -10.04 -4.02 0.41
CA ASP A 592 -10.93 -3.73 1.53
C ASP A 592 -12.42 -3.95 1.17
N VAL A 593 -12.82 -3.63 -0.07
CA VAL A 593 -14.20 -3.80 -0.58
C VAL A 593 -14.55 -5.28 -0.69
N TYR A 594 -13.73 -6.07 -1.40
CA TYR A 594 -13.95 -7.52 -1.54
C TYR A 594 -13.90 -8.24 -0.18
N LEU A 595 -12.99 -7.81 0.71
CA LEU A 595 -12.92 -8.36 2.07
C LEU A 595 -14.20 -8.06 2.86
N ALA A 596 -14.71 -6.83 2.78
CA ALA A 596 -15.92 -6.40 3.48
C ALA A 596 -17.14 -7.21 3.02
N LEU A 597 -17.32 -7.35 1.70
CA LEU A 597 -18.40 -8.16 1.14
C LEU A 597 -18.28 -9.64 1.56
N SER A 598 -17.08 -10.22 1.46
CA SER A 598 -16.84 -11.61 1.90
C SER A 598 -17.24 -11.82 3.37
N GLU A 599 -16.90 -10.89 4.25
CA GLU A 599 -17.13 -11.02 5.70
C GLU A 599 -18.58 -10.74 6.10
N ILE A 600 -19.24 -9.77 5.45
CA ILE A 600 -20.65 -9.47 5.70
C ILE A 600 -21.51 -10.65 5.24
N TYR A 601 -21.39 -11.09 3.98
CA TYR A 601 -22.16 -12.24 3.49
C TYR A 601 -21.87 -13.50 4.31
N GLY A 602 -20.58 -13.79 4.56
CA GLY A 602 -20.17 -14.99 5.30
C GLY A 602 -20.66 -15.01 6.73
N ASN A 603 -20.57 -13.90 7.48
CA ASN A 603 -20.99 -13.89 8.89
C ASN A 603 -22.50 -13.76 9.06
N VAL A 604 -23.21 -13.08 8.15
CA VAL A 604 -24.69 -13.12 8.10
C VAL A 604 -25.16 -14.55 7.86
N ALA A 605 -24.61 -15.22 6.85
CA ALA A 605 -24.91 -16.63 6.58
C ALA A 605 -24.58 -17.55 7.76
N ARG A 606 -23.48 -17.28 8.46
CA ARG A 606 -23.09 -18.03 9.66
C ARG A 606 -24.06 -17.86 10.82
N ILE A 607 -24.57 -16.65 11.05
CA ILE A 607 -25.61 -16.42 12.06
C ILE A 607 -26.86 -17.21 11.70
N GLU A 608 -27.32 -17.12 10.45
CA GLU A 608 -28.49 -17.85 10.01
C GLU A 608 -28.28 -19.37 10.09
N PHE A 609 -27.09 -19.85 9.75
CA PHE A 609 -26.71 -21.26 9.92
C PHE A 609 -26.81 -21.70 11.38
N TYR A 610 -26.41 -20.89 12.37
CA TYR A 610 -26.49 -21.27 13.77
C TYR A 610 -27.89 -21.14 14.37
N LEU A 611 -28.70 -20.20 13.90
CA LEU A 611 -29.94 -19.81 14.55
C LEU A 611 -31.22 -20.18 13.79
N SER A 612 -31.13 -20.57 12.52
CA SER A 612 -32.29 -20.93 11.70
C SER A 612 -32.48 -22.44 11.57
N ASP A 613 -33.76 -22.83 11.55
CA ASP A 613 -34.25 -24.18 11.23
C ASP A 613 -35.19 -24.16 10.02
N ASP A 614 -35.31 -23.02 9.34
CA ASP A 614 -36.11 -22.90 8.13
C ASP A 614 -35.30 -23.30 6.90
N LYS A 615 -35.85 -24.19 6.07
CA LYS A 615 -35.18 -24.66 4.84
C LYS A 615 -34.84 -23.51 3.91
N SER A 616 -35.75 -22.55 3.71
CA SER A 616 -35.53 -21.45 2.77
C SER A 616 -34.37 -20.55 3.20
N THR A 617 -34.27 -20.30 4.51
CA THR A 617 -33.21 -19.49 5.12
C THR A 617 -31.86 -20.20 5.02
N LEU A 618 -31.80 -21.51 5.26
CA LEU A 618 -30.56 -22.30 5.12
C LEU A 618 -30.10 -22.42 3.66
N THR A 619 -31.02 -22.53 2.70
CA THR A 619 -30.68 -22.49 1.27
C THR A 619 -30.03 -21.15 0.90
N LYS A 620 -30.60 -20.02 1.35
CA LYS A 620 -30.00 -18.69 1.15
C LYS A 620 -28.64 -18.56 1.85
N ALA A 621 -28.49 -19.10 3.06
CA ALA A 621 -27.22 -19.08 3.77
C ALA A 621 -26.12 -19.81 2.97
N ALA A 622 -26.43 -20.96 2.35
CA ALA A 622 -25.50 -21.66 1.46
C ALA A 622 -25.08 -20.79 0.26
N GLU A 623 -26.02 -20.11 -0.40
CA GLU A 623 -25.70 -19.18 -1.50
C GLU A 623 -24.83 -18.01 -1.04
N TYR A 624 -25.12 -17.43 0.12
CA TYR A 624 -24.32 -16.35 0.70
C TYR A 624 -22.90 -16.80 1.06
N PHE A 625 -22.70 -18.03 1.54
CA PHE A 625 -21.36 -18.58 1.75
C PHE A 625 -20.60 -18.74 0.42
N LEU A 626 -21.25 -19.20 -0.65
CA LEU A 626 -20.62 -19.27 -1.97
C LEU A 626 -20.22 -17.88 -2.49
N ARG A 627 -21.09 -16.88 -2.33
CA ARG A 627 -20.79 -15.49 -2.67
C ARG A 627 -19.62 -14.95 -1.85
N ALA A 628 -19.58 -15.26 -0.56
CA ALA A 628 -18.48 -14.89 0.32
C ALA A 628 -17.15 -15.56 -0.08
N ALA A 629 -17.19 -16.82 -0.50
CA ALA A 629 -16.03 -17.56 -1.01
C ALA A 629 -15.51 -16.95 -2.31
N HIS A 630 -16.40 -16.58 -3.24
CA HIS A 630 -16.03 -15.87 -4.47
C HIS A 630 -15.28 -14.57 -4.18
N TYR A 631 -15.85 -13.69 -3.35
CA TYR A 631 -15.18 -12.43 -2.99
C TYR A 631 -13.84 -12.64 -2.27
N ALA A 632 -13.69 -13.72 -1.48
CA ALA A 632 -12.40 -14.06 -0.88
C ALA A 632 -11.36 -14.48 -1.94
N LEU A 633 -11.74 -15.23 -2.97
CA LEU A 633 -10.83 -15.67 -4.04
C LEU A 633 -10.41 -14.52 -4.95
N ARG A 634 -11.27 -13.50 -5.16
CA ARG A 634 -10.92 -12.29 -5.91
C ARG A 634 -9.67 -11.59 -5.36
N ILE A 635 -9.42 -11.72 -4.05
CA ILE A 635 -8.26 -11.15 -3.36
C ILE A 635 -7.29 -12.22 -2.82
N GLY A 636 -7.36 -13.45 -3.34
CA GLY A 636 -6.37 -14.49 -3.08
C GLY A 636 -6.45 -15.16 -1.70
N LEU A 637 -7.58 -15.04 -1.01
CA LEU A 637 -7.79 -15.60 0.33
C LEU A 637 -8.33 -17.04 0.28
N ALA A 638 -7.51 -17.98 -0.21
CA ALA A 638 -7.95 -19.37 -0.43
C ALA A 638 -8.38 -20.11 0.83
N GLN A 639 -7.62 -20.02 1.93
CA GLN A 639 -8.00 -20.67 3.20
C GLN A 639 -9.31 -20.13 3.78
N ARG A 640 -9.62 -18.85 3.53
CA ARG A 640 -10.92 -18.28 3.90
C ARG A 640 -12.03 -18.78 2.99
N ALA A 641 -11.82 -18.78 1.68
CA ALA A 641 -12.78 -19.32 0.73
C ALA A 641 -13.10 -20.79 1.04
N SER A 642 -12.07 -21.59 1.36
CA SER A 642 -12.21 -22.95 1.86
C SER A 642 -13.13 -23.04 3.07
N ARG A 643 -12.96 -22.17 4.06
CA ARG A 643 -13.85 -22.12 5.23
C ARG A 643 -15.30 -21.81 4.87
N TRP A 644 -15.54 -20.86 3.97
CA TRP A 644 -16.88 -20.54 3.50
C TRP A 644 -17.51 -21.71 2.72
N LEU A 645 -16.72 -22.41 1.91
CA LEU A 645 -17.16 -23.63 1.22
C LEU A 645 -17.49 -24.76 2.20
N ALA A 646 -16.68 -24.95 3.24
CA ALA A 646 -16.97 -25.92 4.30
C ALA A 646 -18.31 -25.60 4.98
N PHE A 647 -18.57 -24.33 5.35
CA PHE A 647 -19.87 -23.91 5.88
C PHE A 647 -21.03 -24.12 4.88
N THR A 648 -20.78 -23.92 3.59
CA THR A 648 -21.77 -24.20 2.53
C THR A 648 -22.15 -25.68 2.55
N GLY A 649 -21.14 -26.57 2.59
CA GLY A 649 -21.36 -28.01 2.71
C GLY A 649 -22.14 -28.38 3.97
N ARG A 650 -21.82 -27.78 5.11
CA ARG A 650 -22.52 -28.02 6.39
C ARG A 650 -23.99 -27.60 6.32
N ALA A 651 -24.28 -26.47 5.67
CA ALA A 651 -25.66 -26.05 5.42
C ALA A 651 -26.41 -27.07 4.56
N TRP A 652 -25.78 -27.64 3.53
CA TRP A 652 -26.38 -28.69 2.71
C TRP A 652 -26.55 -30.03 3.43
N VAL A 653 -25.65 -30.41 4.35
CA VAL A 653 -25.87 -31.58 5.23
C VAL A 653 -27.13 -31.40 6.05
N ARG A 654 -27.34 -30.20 6.63
CA ARG A 654 -28.56 -29.87 7.38
C ARG A 654 -29.81 -29.89 6.51
N LEU A 655 -29.70 -29.59 5.22
CA LEU A 655 -30.79 -29.68 4.24
C LEU A 655 -31.03 -31.12 3.72
N GLY A 656 -30.18 -32.08 4.09
CA GLY A 656 -30.31 -33.48 3.67
C GLY A 656 -29.77 -33.78 2.26
N ASP A 657 -28.92 -32.92 1.68
CA ASP A 657 -28.33 -33.16 0.36
C ASP A 657 -27.19 -34.21 0.44
N GLY A 658 -27.27 -35.25 -0.39
CA GLY A 658 -26.30 -36.34 -0.39
C GLY A 658 -25.05 -36.14 -1.27
N ASN A 659 -25.03 -35.13 -2.16
CA ASN A 659 -23.95 -34.97 -3.15
C ASN A 659 -23.16 -33.67 -2.96
N LEU A 660 -23.84 -32.53 -2.81
CA LEU A 660 -23.20 -31.21 -2.73
C LEU A 660 -22.24 -31.06 -1.52
N PRO A 661 -22.52 -31.59 -0.32
CA PRO A 661 -21.57 -31.53 0.79
C PRO A 661 -20.22 -32.17 0.48
N ARG A 662 -20.22 -33.32 -0.19
CA ARG A 662 -18.99 -34.03 -0.58
C ARG A 662 -18.18 -33.21 -1.59
N GLN A 663 -18.85 -32.63 -2.58
CA GLN A 663 -18.18 -31.74 -3.55
C GLN A 663 -17.59 -30.49 -2.86
N ALA A 664 -18.32 -29.92 -1.88
CA ALA A 664 -17.87 -28.78 -1.10
C ALA A 664 -16.64 -29.11 -0.26
N SER A 665 -16.62 -30.28 0.39
CA SER A 665 -15.47 -30.76 1.16
C SER A 665 -14.22 -30.87 0.28
N LYS A 666 -14.33 -31.52 -0.88
CA LYS A 666 -13.21 -31.68 -1.83
C LYS A 666 -12.64 -30.34 -2.32
N LEU A 667 -13.51 -29.43 -2.74
CA LEU A 667 -13.08 -28.11 -3.19
C LEU A 667 -12.47 -27.29 -2.05
N ALA A 668 -13.04 -27.36 -0.85
CA ALA A 668 -12.52 -26.68 0.34
C ALA A 668 -11.14 -27.23 0.73
N ASP A 669 -10.93 -28.55 0.69
CA ASP A 669 -9.65 -29.19 0.99
C ASP A 669 -8.54 -28.75 0.02
N LYS A 670 -8.85 -28.76 -1.28
CA LYS A 670 -7.94 -28.28 -2.32
C LYS A 670 -7.50 -26.83 -2.08
N LEU A 671 -8.44 -25.95 -1.75
CA LEU A 671 -8.15 -24.53 -1.48
C LEU A 671 -7.39 -24.32 -0.17
N ALA A 672 -7.72 -25.06 0.89
CA ALA A 672 -7.02 -24.96 2.18
C ALA A 672 -5.53 -25.31 2.03
N LYS A 673 -5.21 -26.31 1.20
CA LYS A 673 -3.86 -26.81 0.97
C LYS A 673 -3.03 -25.97 0.01
N THR A 674 -3.62 -25.04 -0.74
CA THR A 674 -2.90 -24.24 -1.75
C THR A 674 -1.77 -23.38 -1.15
N ASP A 675 -1.90 -22.95 0.12
CA ASP A 675 -0.92 -22.10 0.81
C ASP A 675 -0.18 -22.79 1.98
N LEU A 676 -0.43 -24.08 2.20
CA LEU A 676 0.26 -24.89 3.20
C LEU A 676 1.58 -25.40 2.60
N THR A 677 2.62 -24.54 2.55
CA THR A 677 3.95 -24.92 2.05
C THR A 677 4.71 -25.85 3.01
N ALA A 678 5.82 -26.42 2.55
CA ALA A 678 6.78 -27.12 3.42
C ALA A 678 7.26 -26.17 4.55
N GLY A 679 7.21 -26.64 5.80
CA GLY A 679 7.68 -25.88 6.98
C GLY A 679 6.62 -25.60 8.06
N HIS A 680 5.33 -25.83 7.80
CA HIS A 680 4.29 -25.74 8.82
C HIS A 680 4.22 -27.01 9.70
N SER A 681 3.88 -26.84 10.98
CA SER A 681 3.67 -27.97 11.89
C SER A 681 2.41 -28.75 11.52
N GLN A 682 2.38 -30.05 11.82
CA GLN A 682 1.20 -30.88 11.56
C GLN A 682 -0.05 -30.37 12.29
N ASN A 683 0.10 -29.91 13.54
CA ASN A 683 -1.00 -29.31 14.31
C ASN A 683 -1.56 -28.05 13.65
N PHE A 684 -0.70 -27.22 13.06
CA PHE A 684 -1.15 -26.04 12.33
C PHE A 684 -1.92 -26.41 11.07
N CYS A 685 -1.40 -27.33 10.25
CA CYS A 685 -2.10 -27.82 9.06
C CYS A 685 -3.48 -28.39 9.42
N GLN A 686 -3.56 -29.17 10.50
CA GLN A 686 -4.81 -29.71 11.03
C GLN A 686 -5.76 -28.61 11.49
N ALA A 687 -5.25 -27.55 12.13
CA ALA A 687 -6.06 -26.42 12.55
C ALA A 687 -6.70 -25.67 11.38
N VAL A 688 -5.99 -25.51 10.25
CA VAL A 688 -6.54 -24.94 9.02
C VAL A 688 -7.68 -25.81 8.46
N LEU A 689 -7.55 -27.15 8.52
CA LEU A 689 -8.52 -28.11 8.01
C LEU A 689 -9.72 -28.37 8.94
N SER A 690 -9.69 -27.91 10.18
CA SER A 690 -10.68 -28.28 11.20
C SER A 690 -12.16 -27.95 10.87
N GLU A 691 -12.45 -26.98 10.01
CA GLU A 691 -13.84 -26.76 9.52
C GLU A 691 -14.28 -27.84 8.52
N ILE A 692 -13.35 -28.32 7.69
CA ILE A 692 -13.61 -29.37 6.71
C ILE A 692 -13.88 -30.68 7.45
N TYR A 693 -13.11 -30.97 8.51
CA TYR A 693 -13.39 -32.12 9.37
C TYR A 693 -14.77 -32.04 10.07
N LEU A 694 -15.26 -30.84 10.43
CA LEU A 694 -16.64 -30.69 10.90
C LEU A 694 -17.66 -31.06 9.80
N LEU A 695 -17.43 -30.59 8.57
CA LEU A 695 -18.27 -30.95 7.42
C LEU A 695 -18.28 -32.46 7.17
N ASP A 696 -17.10 -33.07 7.07
CA ASP A 696 -16.97 -34.50 6.81
C ASP A 696 -17.62 -35.33 7.92
N GLY A 697 -17.42 -34.95 9.18
CA GLY A 697 -18.06 -35.60 10.32
C GLY A 697 -19.59 -35.46 10.30
N GLU A 698 -20.12 -34.27 10.00
CA GLU A 698 -21.57 -34.05 9.88
C GLU A 698 -22.16 -34.86 8.73
N TYR A 699 -21.49 -34.91 7.58
CA TYR A 699 -21.91 -35.74 6.44
C TYR A 699 -21.92 -37.24 6.80
N LEU A 700 -20.86 -37.74 7.44
CA LEU A 700 -20.77 -39.12 7.90
C LEU A 700 -21.88 -39.47 8.89
N LEU A 701 -22.16 -38.58 9.85
CA LEU A 701 -23.15 -38.82 10.91
C LEU A 701 -24.60 -38.76 10.41
N PHE A 702 -24.92 -37.80 9.53
CA PHE A 702 -26.30 -37.48 9.15
C PHE A 702 -26.73 -37.99 7.79
N ILE A 703 -25.79 -38.25 6.86
CA ILE A 703 -26.10 -38.76 5.52
C ILE A 703 -25.69 -40.22 5.38
N GLN A 704 -24.50 -40.60 5.85
CA GLN A 704 -23.99 -41.98 5.71
C GLN A 704 -24.28 -42.88 6.91
N ASP A 705 -24.75 -42.31 8.03
CA ASP A 705 -24.99 -42.99 9.31
C ASP A 705 -23.76 -43.75 9.87
N ASP A 706 -22.54 -43.27 9.59
CA ASP A 706 -21.28 -43.84 10.08
C ASP A 706 -20.76 -43.05 11.30
N ALA A 707 -21.30 -43.38 12.47
CA ALA A 707 -20.98 -42.68 13.73
C ALA A 707 -19.51 -42.79 14.16
N THR A 708 -18.84 -43.91 13.83
CA THR A 708 -17.46 -44.18 14.23
C THR A 708 -16.48 -43.33 13.44
N LYS A 709 -16.60 -43.28 12.11
CA LYS A 709 -15.76 -42.39 11.30
C LYS A 709 -16.09 -40.93 11.56
N ALA A 710 -17.37 -40.59 11.78
CA ALA A 710 -17.76 -39.24 12.15
C ALA A 710 -17.06 -38.77 13.45
N LEU A 711 -16.96 -39.64 14.46
CA LEU A 711 -16.24 -39.34 15.69
C LEU A 711 -14.76 -39.02 15.43
N GLU A 712 -14.08 -39.79 14.57
CA GLU A 712 -12.69 -39.52 14.19
C GLU A 712 -12.56 -38.12 13.58
N CYS A 713 -13.43 -37.76 12.61
CA CYS A 713 -13.46 -36.42 12.03
C CYS A 713 -13.70 -35.32 13.09
N PHE A 714 -14.64 -35.51 14.01
CA PHE A 714 -14.91 -34.51 15.04
C PHE A 714 -13.76 -34.35 16.06
N LEU A 715 -13.05 -35.43 16.37
CA LEU A 715 -11.84 -35.36 17.20
C LEU A 715 -10.68 -34.65 16.46
N GLU A 716 -10.51 -34.89 15.16
CA GLU A 716 -9.54 -34.16 14.34
C GLU A 716 -9.89 -32.66 14.25
N ALA A 717 -11.17 -32.33 14.12
CA ALA A 717 -11.66 -30.95 14.18
C ALA A 717 -11.38 -30.31 15.53
N LEU A 718 -11.66 -31.02 16.63
CA LEU A 718 -11.46 -30.54 18.00
C LEU A 718 -9.98 -30.25 18.27
N LYS A 719 -9.09 -31.20 17.93
CA LYS A 719 -7.64 -31.04 18.12
C LYS A 719 -7.09 -29.82 17.37
N GLY A 720 -7.51 -29.62 16.11
CA GLY A 720 -7.13 -28.43 15.34
C GLY A 720 -7.70 -27.13 15.92
N ALA A 721 -8.95 -27.14 16.38
CA ALA A 721 -9.59 -25.98 16.97
C ALA A 721 -8.98 -25.57 18.32
N VAL A 722 -8.60 -26.55 19.16
CA VAL A 722 -7.88 -26.35 20.43
C VAL A 722 -6.51 -25.70 20.19
N TYR A 723 -5.77 -26.15 19.18
CA TYR A 723 -4.44 -25.64 18.85
C TYR A 723 -4.40 -24.13 18.56
N LEU A 724 -5.40 -23.60 17.84
CA LEU A 724 -5.52 -22.17 17.54
C LEU A 724 -6.50 -21.42 18.46
N GLY A 725 -7.06 -22.08 19.48
CA GLY A 725 -8.03 -21.48 20.40
C GLY A 725 -9.31 -20.99 19.70
N LEU A 726 -9.86 -21.75 18.76
CA LEU A 726 -11.04 -21.37 17.97
C LEU A 726 -12.34 -21.76 18.68
N ASN A 727 -12.73 -21.03 19.73
CA ASN A 727 -13.75 -21.49 20.70
C ASN A 727 -15.13 -21.86 20.10
N ARG A 728 -15.63 -21.12 19.08
CA ARG A 728 -16.90 -21.50 18.42
C ARG A 728 -16.77 -22.85 17.71
N ARG A 729 -15.61 -23.12 17.08
CA ARG A 729 -15.34 -24.40 16.40
C ARG A 729 -15.12 -25.53 17.41
N ILE A 730 -14.50 -25.23 18.55
CA ILE A 730 -14.42 -26.15 19.70
C ILE A 730 -15.84 -26.58 20.12
N CYS A 731 -16.76 -25.61 20.30
CA CYS A 731 -18.14 -25.92 20.66
C CYS A 731 -18.85 -26.78 19.62
N ASP A 732 -18.74 -26.45 18.33
CA ASP A 732 -19.31 -27.26 17.24
C ASP A 732 -18.80 -28.71 17.30
N ALA A 733 -17.51 -28.91 17.54
CA ALA A 733 -16.90 -30.25 17.63
C ALA A 733 -17.36 -31.01 18.88
N LEU A 734 -17.35 -30.38 20.06
CA LEU A 734 -17.80 -31.00 21.32
C LEU A 734 -19.26 -31.46 21.23
N PHE A 735 -20.14 -30.60 20.72
CA PHE A 735 -21.54 -30.95 20.57
C PHE A 735 -21.72 -32.12 19.58
N ASN A 736 -21.00 -32.11 18.46
CA ASN A 736 -21.02 -33.19 17.49
C ASN A 736 -20.47 -34.52 18.03
N ILE A 737 -19.42 -34.49 18.86
CA ILE A 737 -18.91 -35.68 19.57
C ILE A 737 -20.01 -36.27 20.46
N SER A 738 -20.75 -35.43 21.19
CA SER A 738 -21.91 -35.89 21.98
C SER A 738 -22.98 -36.55 21.11
N ARG A 739 -23.30 -35.98 19.94
CA ARG A 739 -24.27 -36.54 18.99
C ARG A 739 -23.83 -37.90 18.44
N CYS A 740 -22.57 -38.05 18.03
CA CYS A 740 -22.01 -39.35 17.65
C CYS A 740 -22.07 -40.36 18.80
N SER A 741 -21.74 -39.91 20.01
CA SER A 741 -21.70 -40.76 21.20
C SER A 741 -23.03 -41.43 21.51
N ASN A 742 -24.16 -40.80 21.18
CA ASN A 742 -25.49 -41.43 21.28
C ASN A 742 -25.64 -42.68 20.41
N LYS A 743 -24.91 -42.78 19.29
CA LYS A 743 -24.98 -43.90 18.34
C LYS A 743 -23.87 -44.95 18.53
N LEU A 744 -22.89 -44.70 19.40
CA LEU A 744 -21.66 -45.50 19.49
C LEU A 744 -21.72 -46.66 20.51
N GLY A 745 -22.82 -46.80 21.27
CA GLY A 745 -23.03 -47.93 22.18
C GLY A 745 -21.83 -48.22 23.10
N ASN A 746 -21.25 -49.42 22.98
CA ASN A 746 -20.14 -49.91 23.82
C ASN A 746 -18.74 -49.48 23.33
N PHE A 747 -18.63 -48.54 22.38
CA PHE A 747 -17.33 -48.10 21.87
C PHE A 747 -16.51 -47.39 22.97
N SER A 748 -15.27 -47.81 23.13
CA SER A 748 -14.36 -47.36 24.20
C SER A 748 -13.83 -45.94 23.97
N THR A 749 -13.79 -45.11 25.01
CA THR A 749 -13.20 -43.76 24.93
C THR A 749 -11.72 -43.79 24.62
N LYS A 750 -10.93 -44.64 25.29
CA LYS A 750 -9.50 -44.82 24.98
C LYS A 750 -9.29 -45.29 23.55
N GLU A 751 -10.13 -46.20 23.06
CA GLU A 751 -10.02 -46.65 21.67
C GLU A 751 -10.25 -45.48 20.72
N GLY A 752 -11.35 -44.73 20.86
CA GLY A 752 -11.65 -43.59 19.99
C GLY A 752 -10.58 -42.49 20.03
N LEU A 753 -10.14 -42.09 21.23
CA LEU A 753 -9.08 -41.08 21.40
C LEU A 753 -7.76 -41.55 20.79
N SER A 754 -7.43 -42.84 20.92
CA SER A 754 -6.18 -43.41 20.39
C SER A 754 -6.13 -43.40 18.88
N ARG A 755 -7.26 -43.22 18.18
CA ARG A 755 -7.29 -43.16 16.71
C ARG A 755 -6.71 -41.85 16.17
N VAL A 756 -6.79 -40.77 16.96
CA VAL A 756 -6.36 -39.40 16.59
C VAL A 756 -5.10 -38.96 17.35
N PHE A 757 -4.97 -39.33 18.63
CA PHE A 757 -3.87 -38.89 19.50
C PHE A 757 -2.78 -39.99 19.63
N LYS A 758 -2.05 -40.26 18.53
CA LYS A 758 -1.14 -41.44 18.38
C LYS A 758 0.36 -41.21 18.61
N SER A 759 0.88 -39.99 18.43
CA SER A 759 2.33 -39.73 18.46
C SER A 759 2.81 -39.19 19.82
N GLU A 760 4.08 -39.39 20.16
CA GLU A 760 4.72 -38.94 21.42
C GLU A 760 4.47 -37.45 21.73
N ASP A 761 4.44 -36.61 20.69
CA ASP A 761 4.17 -35.16 20.77
C ASP A 761 2.67 -34.79 20.88
N HIS A 762 1.77 -35.76 20.78
CA HIS A 762 0.31 -35.57 20.79
C HIS A 762 -0.41 -36.45 21.82
N TYR A 763 0.30 -37.16 22.69
CA TYR A 763 -0.34 -37.87 23.79
C TYR A 763 -1.07 -36.89 24.72
N LEU A 764 -2.26 -37.31 25.15
CA LEU A 764 -3.07 -36.62 26.14
C LEU A 764 -2.44 -36.80 27.54
N THR A 765 -1.36 -36.06 27.79
CA THR A 765 -0.66 -35.97 29.08
C THR A 765 -0.55 -34.52 29.51
N GLU A 766 -0.46 -34.28 30.83
CA GLU A 766 -0.24 -32.94 31.38
C GLU A 766 0.99 -32.24 30.78
N SER A 767 2.08 -33.00 30.56
CA SER A 767 3.32 -32.48 29.97
C SER A 767 3.16 -31.97 28.53
N ASN A 768 2.14 -32.43 27.79
CA ASN A 768 1.93 -32.07 26.38
C ASN A 768 0.86 -31.01 26.18
N LYS A 769 0.12 -30.57 27.22
CA LYS A 769 -0.95 -29.57 27.08
C LYS A 769 -0.48 -28.27 26.42
N ASN A 770 0.71 -27.78 26.78
CA ASN A 770 1.28 -26.56 26.19
C ASN A 770 1.59 -26.70 24.69
N LYS A 771 1.89 -27.92 24.20
CA LYS A 771 2.10 -28.18 22.76
C LYS A 771 0.77 -28.23 22.00
N LEU A 772 -0.30 -28.72 22.64
CA LEU A 772 -1.63 -28.85 22.06
C LEU A 772 -2.44 -27.55 22.15
N ASN A 773 -2.15 -26.69 23.11
CA ASN A 773 -2.76 -25.37 23.30
C ASN A 773 -1.67 -24.29 23.45
N PRO A 774 -0.92 -23.97 22.39
CA PRO A 774 0.10 -22.93 22.42
C PRO A 774 -0.48 -21.51 22.61
N MET A 775 -1.79 -21.34 22.39
CA MET A 775 -2.49 -20.07 22.59
C MET A 775 -2.86 -19.81 24.06
N SER A 776 -2.79 -20.84 24.92
CA SER A 776 -3.12 -20.77 26.35
C SER A 776 -4.49 -20.14 26.65
N ASN A 777 -5.52 -20.43 25.82
CA ASN A 777 -6.88 -19.96 26.09
C ASN A 777 -7.63 -20.93 27.03
N ASN A 778 -8.39 -20.37 27.97
CA ASN A 778 -9.13 -21.11 29.01
C ASN A 778 -10.06 -22.21 28.45
N THR A 779 -10.78 -21.94 27.36
CA THR A 779 -11.67 -22.95 26.75
C THR A 779 -10.91 -24.16 26.25
N SER A 780 -9.75 -23.96 25.62
CA SER A 780 -8.89 -25.05 25.17
C SER A 780 -8.31 -25.85 26.33
N GLU A 781 -7.94 -25.18 27.43
CA GLU A 781 -7.47 -25.85 28.66
C GLU A 781 -8.54 -26.79 29.23
N LYS A 782 -9.77 -26.30 29.42
CA LYS A 782 -10.90 -27.11 29.90
C LYS A 782 -11.17 -28.34 29.04
N VAL A 783 -11.04 -28.20 27.71
CA VAL A 783 -11.21 -29.33 26.79
C VAL A 783 -10.07 -30.33 26.95
N LEU A 784 -8.82 -29.87 27.05
CA LEU A 784 -7.68 -30.75 27.25
C LEU A 784 -7.74 -31.44 28.63
N ASP A 785 -8.22 -30.76 29.67
CA ASP A 785 -8.47 -31.35 30.99
C ASP A 785 -9.46 -32.52 30.89
N LEU A 786 -10.59 -32.31 30.19
CA LEU A 786 -11.58 -33.35 29.94
C LEU A 786 -10.96 -34.53 29.15
N LEU A 787 -10.27 -34.25 28.05
CA LEU A 787 -9.67 -35.30 27.22
C LEU A 787 -8.58 -36.09 27.96
N CYS A 788 -7.71 -35.42 28.71
CA CYS A 788 -6.68 -36.05 29.54
C CYS A 788 -7.31 -36.89 30.67
N SER A 789 -8.37 -36.39 31.31
CA SER A 789 -9.11 -37.14 32.32
C SER A 789 -9.69 -38.43 31.75
N LEU A 790 -10.39 -38.35 30.62
CA LEU A 790 -10.96 -39.52 29.93
C LEU A 790 -9.88 -40.51 29.46
N TRP A 791 -8.74 -40.00 28.98
CA TRP A 791 -7.61 -40.83 28.57
C TRP A 791 -6.96 -41.57 29.76
N GLY A 792 -6.82 -40.89 30.91
CA GLY A 792 -6.18 -41.42 32.11
C GLY A 792 -7.08 -42.29 32.99
N ARG A 793 -8.39 -42.30 32.75
CA ARG A 793 -9.39 -43.04 33.55
C ARG A 793 -9.17 -44.55 33.49
N GLU A 794 -9.06 -45.19 34.66
CA GLU A 794 -8.85 -46.64 34.79
C GLU A 794 -10.09 -47.45 34.37
N ASP A 795 -11.29 -46.94 34.65
CA ASP A 795 -12.58 -47.57 34.33
C ASP A 795 -12.89 -47.63 32.83
N ASN A 796 -12.13 -46.89 32.00
CA ASN A 796 -12.24 -46.85 30.55
C ASN A 796 -13.70 -46.78 30.05
N PRO A 797 -14.40 -45.67 30.34
CA PRO A 797 -15.82 -45.55 30.01
C PRO A 797 -16.06 -45.60 28.49
N THR A 798 -17.29 -45.93 28.12
CA THR A 798 -17.77 -45.88 26.74
C THR A 798 -18.11 -44.45 26.34
N TRP A 799 -18.06 -44.15 25.04
CA TRP A 799 -18.50 -42.84 24.52
C TRP A 799 -19.94 -42.51 24.91
N PHE A 800 -20.83 -43.51 24.91
CA PHE A 800 -22.21 -43.31 25.36
C PHE A 800 -22.30 -42.84 26.82
N GLN A 801 -21.48 -43.39 27.73
CA GLN A 801 -21.51 -43.00 29.14
C GLN A 801 -21.06 -41.55 29.36
N VAL A 802 -20.07 -41.07 28.62
CA VAL A 802 -19.46 -39.74 28.80
C VAL A 802 -20.07 -38.65 27.90
N ARG A 803 -21.07 -38.99 27.08
CA ARG A 803 -21.68 -38.08 26.10
C ARG A 803 -22.17 -36.75 26.70
N ALA A 804 -22.64 -36.79 27.95
CA ALA A 804 -23.18 -35.63 28.65
C ALA A 804 -22.07 -34.61 28.96
N GLU A 805 -20.87 -35.08 29.31
CA GLU A 805 -19.71 -34.23 29.63
C GLU A 805 -19.35 -33.33 28.44
N PHE A 806 -19.41 -33.87 27.22
CA PHE A 806 -19.16 -33.11 26.00
C PHE A 806 -20.25 -32.07 25.68
N SER A 807 -21.53 -32.44 25.81
CA SER A 807 -22.64 -31.50 25.56
C SER A 807 -22.72 -30.41 26.62
N GLU A 808 -22.47 -30.74 27.89
CA GLU A 808 -22.43 -29.77 28.99
C GLU A 808 -21.29 -28.78 28.80
N LEU A 809 -20.09 -29.25 28.46
CA LEU A 809 -18.97 -28.35 28.18
C LEU A 809 -19.25 -27.44 26.97
N ALA A 810 -19.88 -27.96 25.91
CA ALA A 810 -20.30 -27.17 24.76
C ALA A 810 -21.31 -26.05 25.15
N ALA A 811 -22.33 -26.37 25.94
CA ALA A 811 -23.31 -25.40 26.45
C ALA A 811 -22.65 -24.36 27.36
N GLN A 812 -21.75 -24.80 28.24
CA GLN A 812 -21.01 -23.93 29.18
C GLN A 812 -20.15 -22.89 28.47
N ILE A 813 -19.62 -23.17 27.27
CA ILE A 813 -18.85 -22.18 26.51
C ILE A 813 -19.72 -20.97 26.15
N TRP A 814 -20.91 -21.21 25.58
CA TRP A 814 -21.86 -20.13 25.25
C TRP A 814 -22.41 -19.43 26.49
N GLN A 815 -22.71 -20.21 27.53
CA GLN A 815 -23.21 -19.67 28.78
C GLN A 815 -22.15 -18.80 29.49
N GLY A 816 -20.87 -19.18 29.43
CA GLY A 816 -19.76 -18.39 29.95
C GLY A 816 -19.71 -17.01 29.30
N TRP A 817 -19.75 -16.93 27.97
CA TRP A 817 -19.79 -15.65 27.25
C TRP A 817 -21.01 -14.79 27.60
N HIS A 818 -22.16 -15.41 27.82
CA HIS A 818 -23.37 -14.72 28.25
C HIS A 818 -23.19 -14.04 29.62
N PHE A 819 -22.58 -14.76 30.57
CA PHE A 819 -22.33 -14.24 31.91
C PHE A 819 -21.20 -13.20 31.96
N ASP A 820 -20.15 -13.38 31.15
CA ASP A 820 -19.00 -12.45 31.08
C ASP A 820 -19.38 -11.05 30.59
N THR A 821 -20.49 -10.92 29.86
CA THR A 821 -20.97 -9.64 29.32
C THR A 821 -22.01 -8.94 30.19
N LYS A 822 -22.69 -9.68 31.06
CA LYS A 822 -23.63 -9.11 32.02
C LYS A 822 -23.51 -9.86 33.35
N PRO A 823 -22.59 -9.43 34.23
CA PRO A 823 -22.41 -10.03 35.54
C PRO A 823 -23.74 -10.05 36.31
N GLY A 824 -24.13 -11.22 36.81
CA GLY A 824 -25.42 -11.42 37.51
C GLY A 824 -26.62 -11.71 36.61
N ALA A 825 -26.43 -11.89 35.29
CA ALA A 825 -27.48 -12.44 34.45
C ALA A 825 -27.90 -13.84 34.94
N THR A 826 -29.20 -14.06 35.12
CA THR A 826 -29.79 -15.35 35.52
C THR A 826 -30.38 -16.12 34.33
N THR A 827 -30.39 -15.51 33.15
CA THR A 827 -30.90 -16.08 31.92
C THR A 827 -29.91 -17.05 31.28
N LYS A 828 -30.44 -18.01 30.53
CA LYS A 828 -29.62 -18.89 29.71
C LYS A 828 -29.34 -18.27 28.34
N HIS A 829 -28.18 -18.60 27.78
CA HIS A 829 -27.85 -18.24 26.41
C HIS A 829 -28.73 -19.07 25.45
N PRO A 830 -29.38 -18.48 24.43
CA PRO A 830 -30.30 -19.21 23.55
C PRO A 830 -29.67 -20.44 22.86
N ILE A 831 -28.41 -20.35 22.41
CA ILE A 831 -27.71 -21.53 21.86
C ILE A 831 -27.42 -22.59 22.93
N ALA A 832 -27.14 -22.21 24.18
CA ALA A 832 -26.89 -23.18 25.24
C ALA A 832 -28.17 -23.99 25.53
N GLU A 833 -29.34 -23.35 25.56
CA GLU A 833 -30.63 -24.03 25.68
C GLU A 833 -30.90 -25.01 24.53
N ARG A 834 -30.51 -24.63 23.30
CA ARG A 834 -30.62 -25.50 22.13
C ARG A 834 -29.67 -26.70 22.17
N ILE A 835 -28.47 -26.52 22.74
CA ILE A 835 -27.52 -27.62 22.96
C ILE A 835 -28.06 -28.59 24.02
N GLU A 836 -28.53 -28.06 25.16
CA GLU A 836 -29.10 -28.87 26.25
C GLU A 836 -30.34 -29.67 25.79
N SER A 837 -31.17 -29.08 24.92
CA SER A 837 -32.31 -29.78 24.33
C SER A 837 -31.95 -30.72 23.16
N GLY A 838 -30.69 -30.74 22.72
CA GLY A 838 -30.24 -31.54 21.57
C GLY A 838 -30.80 -31.07 20.21
N SER A 839 -31.35 -29.86 20.13
CA SER A 839 -32.02 -29.32 18.93
C SER A 839 -31.11 -28.46 18.04
N TRP A 840 -29.90 -28.13 18.50
CA TRP A 840 -28.98 -27.27 17.76
C TRP A 840 -28.35 -27.98 16.54
N LEU A 841 -28.23 -27.27 15.41
CA LEU A 841 -27.57 -27.77 14.18
C LEU A 841 -28.08 -29.14 13.67
N CYS A 842 -29.34 -29.49 13.94
CA CYS A 842 -29.95 -30.71 13.42
C CYS A 842 -30.31 -30.57 11.93
N GLN A 843 -30.54 -31.72 11.27
CA GLN A 843 -31.16 -31.73 9.95
C GLN A 843 -32.57 -31.16 10.03
N VAL A 844 -32.92 -30.34 9.04
CA VAL A 844 -34.26 -29.75 8.94
C VAL A 844 -35.16 -30.73 8.22
N THR A 845 -36.23 -31.15 8.90
CA THR A 845 -37.20 -32.13 8.40
C THR A 845 -38.16 -31.52 7.38
#